data_AF-A0A665UMT7-F1
#
_entry.id   AF-A0A665UMT7-F1
#
_cell.length_a   1.000
_cell.length_b   1.000
_cell.length_c   1.000
_cell.angle_alpha   90.00
_cell.angle_beta   90.00
_cell.angle_gamma   90.00
#
_symmetry.space_group_name_H-M   'P 1'
#
loop_
_entity.id
_entity.type
_entity.pdbx_description
1 polymer ?
#
loop_
_entity_poly.entity_id
_entity_poly.type
_entity_poly.pdbx_seq_one_letter_code
_entity_poly.pdbx_strand_id
1 'polypeptide(L)'
;MADKVDISTDSSTAIQNANPPSQPNNPLSRKLNKILETRLDNDKEMLEALKALSVFFTENSLRTRRNLRGDIERRSLAINEEFARIFKDVKEELESVHEDVQAMSTCCEEMTNRLKAAKEQTQDLIVKTNKLQGENHRLEVRSQVAQAFLAKFQLSHEEMAMLRGARDSPITEDFFRALSRVKHIHEDVKILLRTNQQTAGLEIMEQMAVLQETSYEQLYRWAQNECRGLTQETCDISPVLTQAMEALQDRPVLYKYTLDEFGTARRCAVVRGFIDALTRGGPGGTPRPIEMHSHDPMRYVGDMLAWLHQATASEKEHLEALLKQVTLQGVDENMQEVVGHITEGVCRPLKVRIEQVIVAEPGAVLLYKLSNLLKFYHHTISSIIGTSVASLLITMEEMHVLSKKMFFNSLSLHASRLMDKVELPPADLGPTASLTQTLSLLREVLASHDSSVVPLDARQADFAQVLSCILDPLLQLCTVSASNLGTADMATYMVNSLYVMKTTLALFEFTDKRLEMLEFQIEAHLDTLINEQASYVLTRAGLSYIYNCVQQHSAEQGALSLLPSMDSSSVKGAMVQFDRYLSSPDTLVMPQLNFLLSAAVKEQIFRQSTELVCRAYGEVYTALTSQANGYKDPENLLPRSPQQVQTLLS
;
A
#
# COMPACT_ATOMS: atom_id res chain seq x y z
N MET A 1 3.97 3.55 -99.30
CA MET A 1 2.93 4.50 -99.74
C MET A 1 3.57 5.87 -99.70
N ALA A 2 4.09 6.35 -100.85
CA ALA A 2 4.98 7.53 -100.99
C ALA A 2 6.33 7.42 -100.23
N ASP A 3 7.46 7.98 -100.69
CA ASP A 3 7.77 8.46 -102.06
C ASP A 3 9.26 8.33 -102.46
N LYS A 4 9.47 8.25 -103.77
CA LYS A 4 10.61 8.62 -104.66
C LYS A 4 12.11 8.46 -104.33
N VAL A 5 12.83 8.10 -105.40
CA VAL A 5 14.27 8.30 -105.69
C VAL A 5 14.41 8.72 -107.17
N ASP A 6 15.40 9.58 -107.50
CA ASP A 6 15.73 10.14 -108.83
C ASP A 6 17.25 10.53 -108.84
N ILE A 7 18.07 10.56 -109.91
CA ILE A 7 18.11 9.90 -111.24
C ILE A 7 19.54 10.13 -111.88
N SER A 8 19.81 9.64 -113.10
CA SER A 8 21.01 9.89 -113.99
C SER A 8 22.37 9.23 -113.64
N THR A 9 23.21 8.60 -114.52
CA THR A 9 23.58 8.63 -115.98
C THR A 9 24.74 9.58 -116.35
N ASP A 10 25.72 9.31 -117.24
CA ASP A 10 25.64 8.77 -118.64
C ASP A 10 26.95 8.07 -119.21
N SER A 11 27.19 8.06 -120.55
CA SER A 11 27.95 7.05 -121.36
C SER A 11 28.60 7.54 -122.71
N SER A 12 29.26 6.68 -123.55
CA SER A 12 29.30 6.66 -125.08
C SER A 12 30.50 5.93 -125.83
N THR A 13 30.57 5.86 -127.20
CA THR A 13 31.16 4.75 -128.07
C THR A 13 31.76 5.07 -129.51
N ALA A 14 32.33 4.09 -130.31
CA ALA A 14 33.02 4.22 -131.67
C ALA A 14 33.07 2.95 -132.67
N ILE A 15 33.66 3.03 -133.92
CA ILE A 15 33.47 2.19 -135.19
C ILE A 15 34.65 2.36 -136.27
N GLN A 16 35.06 1.64 -137.40
CA GLN A 16 34.90 0.33 -138.18
C GLN A 16 35.90 0.04 -139.40
N ASN A 17 36.13 -1.25 -139.83
CA ASN A 17 36.26 -1.99 -141.17
C ASN A 17 37.25 -1.82 -142.42
N ALA A 18 37.91 -2.96 -142.85
CA ALA A 18 37.90 -3.82 -144.12
C ALA A 18 38.56 -3.62 -145.57
N ASN A 19 39.44 -4.60 -146.00
CA ASN A 19 39.65 -5.42 -147.28
C ASN A 19 40.32 -5.04 -148.69
N PRO A 20 40.82 -6.02 -149.55
CA PRO A 20 41.71 -5.94 -150.79
C PRO A 20 41.07 -6.47 -152.16
N PRO A 21 41.64 -7.11 -153.27
CA PRO A 21 43.00 -7.65 -153.70
C PRO A 21 43.48 -7.74 -155.25
N SER A 22 44.73 -8.23 -155.51
CA SER A 22 45.31 -9.11 -156.62
C SER A 22 45.44 -8.81 -158.17
N GLN A 23 46.63 -9.03 -158.81
CA GLN A 23 46.95 -9.66 -160.17
C GLN A 23 48.47 -9.57 -160.62
N PRO A 24 48.98 -10.16 -161.76
CA PRO A 24 50.41 -10.56 -161.96
C PRO A 24 51.22 -10.01 -163.19
N ASN A 25 52.58 -10.11 -163.18
CA ASN A 25 53.48 -10.47 -164.33
C ASN A 25 54.97 -10.76 -163.94
N ASN A 26 55.82 -11.11 -164.92
CA ASN A 26 57.20 -11.65 -164.97
C ASN A 26 58.29 -11.13 -163.98
N PRO A 27 59.39 -11.91 -163.73
CA PRO A 27 60.21 -11.77 -162.53
C PRO A 27 61.45 -10.86 -162.62
N LEU A 28 61.98 -10.54 -163.81
CA LEU A 28 63.24 -9.76 -163.93
C LEU A 28 63.04 -8.30 -163.50
N SER A 29 61.93 -7.68 -163.88
CA SER A 29 61.55 -6.30 -163.47
C SER A 29 61.46 -6.15 -161.95
N ARG A 30 61.00 -7.20 -161.24
CA ARG A 30 60.94 -7.24 -159.77
C ARG A 30 62.33 -7.24 -159.10
N LYS A 31 63.39 -7.70 -159.77
CA LYS A 31 64.75 -7.63 -159.22
C LYS A 31 65.37 -6.24 -159.38
N LEU A 32 65.07 -5.52 -160.46
CA LEU A 32 65.65 -4.21 -160.71
C LEU A 32 65.08 -3.15 -159.75
N ASN A 33 63.75 -3.00 -159.70
CA ASN A 33 63.12 -1.97 -158.86
C ASN A 33 63.33 -2.21 -157.37
N LYS A 34 63.29 -3.48 -156.90
CA LYS A 34 63.45 -3.80 -155.47
C LYS A 34 64.84 -3.47 -154.90
N ILE A 35 65.86 -3.25 -155.75
CA ILE A 35 67.18 -2.76 -155.34
C ILE A 35 67.20 -1.21 -155.29
N LEU A 36 66.43 -0.54 -156.14
CA LEU A 36 66.30 0.92 -156.18
C LEU A 36 65.40 1.48 -155.07
N GLU A 37 64.44 0.70 -154.56
CA GLU A 37 63.54 1.11 -153.47
C GLU A 37 64.20 1.08 -152.08
N THR A 38 65.28 0.31 -151.89
CA THR A 38 65.98 0.19 -150.59
C THR A 38 66.91 1.37 -150.28
N ARG A 39 66.32 2.53 -149.96
CA ARG A 39 67.02 3.64 -149.29
C ARG A 39 67.22 3.32 -147.81
N LEU A 40 68.46 3.05 -147.41
CA LEU A 40 68.81 2.54 -146.08
C LEU A 40 68.88 3.62 -144.97
N ASP A 41 68.95 4.90 -145.34
CA ASP A 41 69.33 5.97 -144.39
C ASP A 41 68.23 6.41 -143.42
N ASN A 42 66.95 6.09 -143.72
CA ASN A 42 65.80 6.53 -142.93
C ASN A 42 65.36 5.55 -141.83
N ASP A 43 65.83 4.29 -141.88
CA ASP A 43 65.33 3.23 -141.00
C ASP A 43 66.09 3.22 -139.67
N LYS A 44 65.56 3.98 -138.70
CA LYS A 44 66.18 4.15 -137.38
C LYS A 44 66.25 2.84 -136.59
N GLU A 45 65.26 1.96 -136.74
CA GLU A 45 65.28 0.63 -136.10
C GLU A 45 66.35 -0.26 -136.76
N MET A 46 66.49 -0.24 -138.08
CA MET A 46 67.61 -0.93 -138.74
C MET A 46 68.97 -0.35 -138.33
N LEU A 47 69.09 0.97 -138.14
CA LEU A 47 70.32 1.61 -137.65
C LEU A 47 70.66 1.25 -136.20
N GLU A 48 69.67 1.13 -135.32
CA GLU A 48 69.89 0.68 -133.94
C GLU A 48 70.15 -0.84 -133.86
N ALA A 49 69.49 -1.65 -134.70
CA ALA A 49 69.81 -3.06 -134.88
C ALA A 49 71.22 -3.28 -135.46
N LEU A 50 71.65 -2.45 -136.43
CA LEU A 50 73.00 -2.46 -136.99
C LEU A 50 74.05 -1.99 -135.97
N LYS A 51 73.73 -1.01 -135.10
CA LYS A 51 74.59 -0.67 -133.96
C LYS A 51 74.71 -1.85 -132.99
N ALA A 52 73.60 -2.46 -132.59
CA ALA A 52 73.60 -3.63 -131.71
C ALA A 52 74.39 -4.81 -132.31
N LEU A 53 74.29 -5.02 -133.63
CA LEU A 53 75.14 -5.95 -134.37
C LEU A 53 76.61 -5.54 -134.35
N SER A 54 76.95 -4.28 -134.60
CA SER A 54 78.35 -3.81 -134.69
C SER A 54 79.15 -3.96 -133.39
N VAL A 55 78.49 -4.02 -132.23
CA VAL A 55 79.15 -4.33 -130.94
C VAL A 55 79.72 -5.77 -130.92
N PHE A 56 79.21 -6.67 -131.77
CA PHE A 56 79.63 -8.08 -131.84
C PHE A 56 80.14 -8.51 -133.22
N PHE A 57 80.00 -7.68 -134.26
CA PHE A 57 80.45 -7.95 -135.64
C PHE A 57 81.68 -7.11 -136.02
N THR A 58 82.82 -7.42 -135.40
CA THR A 58 84.09 -6.72 -135.61
C THR A 58 84.90 -7.22 -136.81
N GLU A 59 84.78 -8.49 -137.22
CA GLU A 59 85.46 -9.03 -138.42
C GLU A 59 84.55 -9.85 -139.34
N ASN A 60 84.60 -9.51 -140.63
CA ASN A 60 83.75 -10.08 -141.69
C ASN A 60 84.36 -11.36 -142.30
N SER A 61 84.39 -12.44 -141.52
CA SER A 61 84.79 -13.76 -141.98
C SER A 61 83.61 -14.59 -142.51
N LEU A 62 83.91 -15.58 -143.37
CA LEU A 62 82.95 -16.60 -143.79
C LEU A 62 82.36 -17.43 -142.62
N ARG A 63 83.02 -17.42 -141.46
CA ARG A 63 82.61 -18.16 -140.25
C ARG A 63 81.63 -17.35 -139.40
N THR A 64 81.94 -16.10 -139.10
CA THR A 64 81.06 -15.18 -138.35
C THR A 64 79.71 -15.02 -139.07
N ARG A 65 79.72 -14.78 -140.39
CA ARG A 65 78.52 -14.56 -141.21
C ARG A 65 77.51 -15.72 -141.20
N ARG A 66 77.93 -16.94 -140.81
CA ARG A 66 77.05 -18.13 -140.71
C ARG A 66 76.46 -18.34 -139.30
N ASN A 67 77.09 -17.78 -138.26
CA ASN A 67 76.66 -17.95 -136.87
C ASN A 67 75.76 -16.81 -136.35
N LEU A 68 75.85 -15.61 -136.95
CA LEU A 68 75.12 -14.38 -136.60
C LEU A 68 73.69 -14.62 -136.05
N ARG A 69 72.88 -15.41 -136.77
CA ARG A 69 71.49 -15.70 -136.39
C ARG A 69 71.39 -16.44 -135.05
N GLY A 70 72.18 -17.49 -134.85
CA GLY A 70 72.11 -18.33 -133.66
C GLY A 70 72.58 -17.62 -132.39
N ASP A 71 73.48 -16.63 -132.51
CA ASP A 71 73.94 -15.84 -131.36
C ASP A 71 72.94 -14.74 -130.97
N ILE A 72 72.20 -14.17 -131.94
CA ILE A 72 71.04 -13.31 -131.66
C ILE A 72 69.90 -14.10 -131.02
N GLU A 73 69.53 -15.26 -131.59
CA GLU A 73 68.43 -16.10 -131.06
C GLU A 73 68.72 -16.54 -129.62
N ARG A 74 69.96 -16.96 -129.30
CA ARG A 74 70.36 -17.36 -127.95
C ARG A 74 70.32 -16.20 -126.94
N ARG A 75 70.64 -14.98 -127.35
CA ARG A 75 70.55 -13.80 -126.46
C ARG A 75 69.11 -13.34 -126.27
N SER A 76 68.27 -13.44 -127.30
CA SER A 76 66.84 -13.19 -127.19
C SER A 76 66.19 -14.17 -126.20
N LEU A 77 66.55 -15.46 -126.26
CA LEU A 77 66.08 -16.47 -125.30
C LEU A 77 66.43 -16.07 -123.86
N ALA A 78 67.70 -15.77 -123.57
CA ALA A 78 68.16 -15.41 -122.23
C ALA A 78 67.45 -14.17 -121.65
N ILE A 79 67.14 -13.15 -122.48
CA ILE A 79 66.41 -11.96 -122.02
C ILE A 79 64.96 -12.31 -121.66
N ASN A 80 64.31 -13.19 -122.43
CA ASN A 80 62.95 -13.66 -122.13
C ASN A 80 62.92 -14.58 -120.89
N GLU A 81 63.95 -15.40 -120.68
CA GLU A 81 64.09 -16.23 -119.47
C GLU A 81 64.28 -15.38 -118.20
N GLU A 82 65.12 -14.34 -118.25
CA GLU A 82 65.30 -13.39 -117.13
C GLU A 82 63.99 -12.64 -116.81
N PHE A 83 63.28 -12.16 -117.84
CA PHE A 83 61.99 -11.47 -117.67
C PHE A 83 60.91 -12.40 -117.10
N ALA A 84 60.85 -13.65 -117.58
CA ALA A 84 59.91 -14.65 -117.07
C ALA A 84 60.18 -15.02 -115.61
N ARG A 85 61.45 -15.03 -115.15
CA ARG A 85 61.78 -15.25 -113.74
C ARG A 85 61.27 -14.10 -112.88
N ILE A 86 61.60 -12.86 -113.22
CA ILE A 86 61.18 -11.66 -112.47
C ILE A 86 59.65 -11.55 -112.39
N PHE A 87 58.93 -11.86 -113.48
CA PHE A 87 57.47 -11.84 -113.46
C PHE A 87 56.83 -12.99 -112.64
N LYS A 88 57.54 -14.12 -112.47
CA LYS A 88 57.10 -15.20 -111.57
C LYS A 88 57.22 -14.77 -110.11
N ASP A 89 58.35 -14.18 -109.73
CA ASP A 89 58.60 -13.73 -108.35
C ASP A 89 57.52 -12.72 -107.91
N VAL A 90 57.16 -11.76 -108.78
CA VAL A 90 56.07 -10.78 -108.55
C VAL A 90 54.69 -11.42 -108.50
N LYS A 91 54.45 -12.51 -109.24
CA LYS A 91 53.17 -13.24 -109.21
C LYS A 91 52.99 -13.99 -107.89
N GLU A 92 54.05 -14.63 -107.38
CA GLU A 92 53.99 -15.42 -106.14
C GLU A 92 53.75 -14.51 -104.91
N GLU A 93 54.39 -13.34 -104.85
CA GLU A 93 54.09 -12.30 -103.84
C GLU A 93 52.62 -11.81 -103.92
N LEU A 94 52.10 -11.55 -105.13
CA LEU A 94 50.73 -11.07 -105.30
C LEU A 94 49.67 -12.15 -104.95
N GLU A 95 49.96 -13.42 -105.21
CA GLU A 95 49.10 -14.53 -104.79
C GLU A 95 49.12 -14.74 -103.27
N SER A 96 50.28 -14.59 -102.61
CA SER A 96 50.37 -14.61 -101.14
C SER A 96 49.52 -13.51 -100.49
N VAL A 97 49.61 -12.27 -101.00
CA VAL A 97 48.79 -11.15 -100.50
C VAL A 97 47.29 -11.39 -100.76
N HIS A 98 46.92 -12.10 -101.83
CA HIS A 98 45.52 -12.47 -102.08
C HIS A 98 45.02 -13.53 -101.07
N GLU A 99 45.81 -14.56 -100.77
CA GLU A 99 45.49 -15.54 -99.72
C GLU A 99 45.36 -14.88 -98.34
N ASP A 100 46.29 -14.01 -97.94
CA ASP A 100 46.25 -13.30 -96.66
C ASP A 100 45.00 -12.42 -96.52
N VAL A 101 44.65 -11.66 -97.56
CA VAL A 101 43.43 -10.82 -97.56
C VAL A 101 42.16 -11.68 -97.49
N GLN A 102 42.12 -12.81 -98.20
CA GLN A 102 40.97 -13.71 -98.18
C GLN A 102 40.84 -14.42 -96.82
N ALA A 103 41.95 -14.89 -96.24
CA ALA A 103 41.99 -15.47 -94.89
C ALA A 103 41.56 -14.46 -93.81
N MET A 104 42.01 -13.20 -93.91
CA MET A 104 41.56 -12.12 -93.03
C MET A 104 40.06 -11.83 -93.17
N SER A 105 39.52 -11.85 -94.39
CA SER A 105 38.08 -11.69 -94.64
C SER A 105 37.27 -12.80 -93.97
N THR A 106 37.65 -14.07 -94.17
CA THR A 106 37.01 -15.22 -93.52
C THR A 106 37.13 -15.15 -91.99
N CYS A 107 38.28 -14.75 -91.46
CA CYS A 107 38.48 -14.59 -90.01
C CYS A 107 37.57 -13.49 -89.41
N CYS A 108 37.41 -12.36 -90.10
CA CYS A 108 36.51 -11.28 -89.67
C CYS A 108 35.03 -11.68 -89.73
N GLU A 109 34.61 -12.44 -90.75
CA GLU A 109 33.25 -12.99 -90.82
C GLU A 109 33.01 -14.03 -89.73
N GLU A 110 33.94 -14.97 -89.53
CA GLU A 110 33.88 -15.95 -88.44
C GLU A 110 33.81 -15.29 -87.06
N MET A 111 34.68 -14.31 -86.77
CA MET A 111 34.66 -13.63 -85.47
C MET A 111 33.37 -12.82 -85.28
N THR A 112 32.84 -12.19 -86.34
CA THR A 112 31.55 -11.48 -86.28
C THR A 112 30.39 -12.44 -86.02
N ASN A 113 30.39 -13.61 -86.67
CA ASN A 113 29.34 -14.62 -86.49
C ASN A 113 29.43 -15.30 -85.11
N ARG A 114 30.63 -15.61 -84.63
CA ARG A 114 30.89 -16.07 -83.25
C ARG A 114 30.43 -15.03 -82.22
N LEU A 115 30.70 -13.74 -82.44
CA LEU A 115 30.27 -12.65 -81.56
C LEU A 115 28.74 -12.50 -81.52
N LYS A 116 28.05 -12.60 -82.67
CA LYS A 116 26.58 -12.59 -82.75
C LYS A 116 25.97 -13.78 -82.01
N ALA A 117 26.43 -15.01 -82.30
CA ALA A 117 25.94 -16.22 -81.65
C ALA A 117 26.18 -16.19 -80.13
N ALA A 118 27.37 -15.77 -79.70
CA ALA A 118 27.67 -15.59 -78.28
C ALA A 118 26.77 -14.52 -77.64
N LYS A 119 26.48 -13.40 -78.33
CA LYS A 119 25.59 -12.35 -77.83
C LYS A 119 24.14 -12.84 -77.69
N GLU A 120 23.62 -13.59 -78.65
CA GLU A 120 22.25 -14.14 -78.59
C GLU A 120 22.10 -15.15 -77.44
N GLN A 121 23.05 -16.09 -77.31
CA GLN A 121 23.10 -17.04 -76.18
C GLN A 121 23.25 -16.32 -74.83
N THR A 122 24.12 -15.32 -74.76
CA THR A 122 24.35 -14.55 -73.52
C THR A 122 23.16 -13.64 -73.19
N GLN A 123 22.39 -13.15 -74.17
CA GLN A 123 21.24 -12.29 -73.92
C GLN A 123 20.09 -13.04 -73.23
N ASP A 124 19.74 -14.24 -73.68
CA ASP A 124 18.77 -15.11 -72.99
C ASP A 124 19.27 -15.48 -71.58
N LEU A 125 20.56 -15.77 -71.44
CA LEU A 125 21.17 -16.08 -70.14
C LEU A 125 21.15 -14.86 -69.19
N ILE A 126 21.43 -13.64 -69.67
CA ILE A 126 21.32 -12.39 -68.88
C ILE A 126 19.87 -12.10 -68.47
N VAL A 127 18.89 -12.32 -69.36
CA VAL A 127 17.47 -12.13 -69.02
C VAL A 127 17.04 -13.14 -67.96
N LYS A 128 17.47 -14.40 -68.08
CA LYS A 128 17.24 -15.44 -67.05
C LYS A 128 17.93 -15.11 -65.73
N THR A 129 19.19 -14.67 -65.74
CA THR A 129 19.93 -14.28 -64.52
C THR A 129 19.31 -13.07 -63.84
N ASN A 130 18.93 -12.01 -64.57
CA ASN A 130 18.23 -10.85 -63.98
C ASN A 130 16.88 -11.24 -63.39
N LYS A 131 16.11 -12.11 -64.07
CA LYS A 131 14.85 -12.64 -63.53
C LYS A 131 15.09 -13.46 -62.26
N LEU A 132 16.10 -14.33 -62.25
CA LEU A 132 16.47 -15.14 -61.09
C LEU A 132 17.00 -14.28 -59.94
N GLN A 133 17.74 -13.19 -60.20
CA GLN A 133 18.14 -12.24 -59.16
C GLN A 133 16.93 -11.49 -58.57
N GLY A 134 15.99 -11.04 -59.40
CA GLY A 134 14.75 -10.41 -58.93
C GLY A 134 13.85 -11.37 -58.13
N GLU A 135 13.76 -12.64 -58.55
CA GLU A 135 13.05 -13.67 -57.81
C GLU A 135 13.77 -14.04 -56.50
N ASN A 136 15.10 -14.15 -56.51
CA ASN A 136 15.92 -14.43 -55.32
C ASN A 136 15.81 -13.30 -54.29
N HIS A 137 15.98 -12.03 -54.69
CA HIS A 137 15.82 -10.90 -53.77
C HIS A 137 14.38 -10.80 -53.21
N ARG A 138 13.36 -11.13 -54.01
CA ARG A 138 11.97 -11.23 -53.53
C ARG A 138 11.77 -12.41 -52.55
N LEU A 139 12.49 -13.51 -52.73
CA LEU A 139 12.50 -14.64 -51.79
C LEU A 139 13.27 -14.31 -50.50
N GLU A 140 14.37 -13.58 -50.59
CA GLU A 140 15.17 -13.07 -49.47
C GLU A 140 14.36 -12.11 -48.59
N VAL A 141 13.72 -11.10 -49.17
CA VAL A 141 12.81 -10.20 -48.44
C VAL A 141 11.64 -10.97 -47.80
N ARG A 142 11.08 -11.97 -48.50
CA ARG A 142 10.05 -12.86 -47.93
C ARG A 142 10.59 -13.72 -46.79
N SER A 143 11.84 -14.17 -46.86
CA SER A 143 12.51 -14.94 -45.82
C SER A 143 12.74 -14.10 -44.57
N GLN A 144 13.22 -12.85 -44.73
CA GLN A 144 13.38 -11.89 -43.64
C GLN A 144 12.04 -11.55 -42.98
N VAL A 145 10.97 -11.31 -43.77
CA VAL A 145 9.62 -11.07 -43.23
C VAL A 145 9.07 -12.31 -42.52
N ALA A 146 9.31 -13.51 -43.05
CA ALA A 146 8.91 -14.76 -42.39
C ALA A 146 9.68 -15.00 -41.08
N GLN A 147 10.99 -14.74 -41.04
CA GLN A 147 11.80 -14.81 -39.82
C GLN A 147 11.35 -13.79 -38.78
N ALA A 148 11.07 -12.55 -39.18
CA ALA A 148 10.53 -11.52 -38.29
C ALA A 148 9.13 -11.90 -37.75
N PHE A 149 8.27 -12.48 -38.59
CA PHE A 149 6.97 -13.00 -38.17
C PHE A 149 7.10 -14.15 -37.18
N LEU A 150 7.94 -15.14 -37.46
CA LEU A 150 8.18 -16.27 -36.56
C LEU A 150 8.81 -15.83 -35.24
N ALA A 151 9.84 -14.99 -35.27
CA ALA A 151 10.48 -14.46 -34.06
C ALA A 151 9.52 -13.61 -33.19
N LYS A 152 8.54 -12.94 -33.81
CA LYS A 152 7.53 -12.14 -33.10
C LYS A 152 6.36 -12.97 -32.58
N PHE A 153 5.84 -13.94 -33.35
CA PHE A 153 4.59 -14.65 -33.04
C PHE A 153 4.77 -16.10 -32.57
N GLN A 154 5.98 -16.65 -32.66
CA GLN A 154 6.33 -17.98 -32.13
C GLN A 154 7.24 -17.82 -30.91
N LEU A 155 6.90 -18.54 -29.83
CA LEU A 155 7.77 -18.71 -28.67
C LEU A 155 8.93 -19.65 -29.02
N SER A 156 10.08 -19.49 -28.36
CA SER A 156 11.14 -20.49 -28.43
C SER A 156 10.69 -21.82 -27.83
N HIS A 157 11.37 -22.90 -28.20
CA HIS A 157 11.09 -24.23 -27.64
C HIS A 157 11.44 -24.29 -26.13
N GLU A 158 12.35 -23.44 -25.66
CA GLU A 158 12.71 -23.30 -24.24
C GLU A 158 11.63 -22.56 -23.46
N GLU A 159 11.11 -21.44 -23.96
CA GLU A 159 9.96 -20.74 -23.35
C GLU A 159 8.73 -21.65 -23.30
N MET A 160 8.43 -22.40 -24.37
CA MET A 160 7.34 -23.39 -24.34
C MET A 160 7.60 -24.56 -23.37
N ALA A 161 8.85 -24.95 -23.16
CA ALA A 161 9.20 -25.99 -22.19
C ALA A 161 9.12 -25.50 -20.73
N MET A 162 9.41 -24.23 -20.46
CA MET A 162 9.20 -23.61 -19.15
C MET A 162 7.71 -23.42 -18.84
N LEU A 163 6.93 -22.88 -19.78
CA LEU A 163 5.49 -22.65 -19.62
C LEU A 163 4.66 -23.95 -19.59
N ARG A 164 5.17 -25.03 -20.19
CA ARG A 164 4.63 -26.41 -20.06
C ARG A 164 5.50 -27.28 -19.14
N GLY A 165 6.17 -26.67 -18.17
CA GLY A 165 7.08 -27.35 -17.25
C GLY A 165 6.41 -28.50 -16.50
N ALA A 166 7.23 -29.44 -15.99
CA ALA A 166 6.73 -30.47 -15.08
C ALA A 166 6.08 -29.83 -13.85
N ARG A 167 5.07 -30.50 -13.27
CA ARG A 167 4.13 -29.92 -12.27
C ARG A 167 4.77 -29.34 -11.00
N ASP A 168 6.03 -29.65 -10.72
CA ASP A 168 6.80 -29.14 -9.56
C ASP A 168 8.13 -28.49 -9.99
N SER A 169 8.22 -27.96 -11.22
CA SER A 169 9.36 -27.14 -11.64
C SER A 169 9.40 -25.82 -10.85
N PRO A 170 10.55 -25.41 -10.28
CA PRO A 170 10.64 -24.13 -9.58
C PRO A 170 10.38 -22.97 -10.54
N ILE A 171 9.60 -21.99 -10.09
CA ILE A 171 9.32 -20.77 -10.85
C ILE A 171 10.48 -19.78 -10.64
N THR A 172 11.00 -19.25 -11.74
CA THR A 172 12.09 -18.25 -11.77
C THR A 172 11.63 -17.00 -12.51
N GLU A 173 12.41 -15.92 -12.47
CA GLU A 173 12.08 -14.68 -13.22
C GLU A 173 11.83 -14.93 -14.71
N ASP A 174 12.52 -15.90 -15.31
CA ASP A 174 12.38 -16.23 -16.73
C ASP A 174 11.01 -16.83 -17.08
N PHE A 175 10.31 -17.45 -16.13
CA PHE A 175 8.90 -17.83 -16.29
C PHE A 175 8.00 -16.58 -16.42
N PHE A 176 8.21 -15.55 -15.58
CA PHE A 176 7.45 -14.30 -15.68
C PHE A 176 7.77 -13.52 -16.95
N ARG A 177 9.03 -13.55 -17.42
CA ARG A 177 9.44 -12.99 -18.73
C ARG A 177 8.73 -13.72 -19.88
N ALA A 178 8.70 -15.06 -19.86
CA ALA A 178 8.01 -15.86 -20.86
C ALA A 178 6.48 -15.62 -20.84
N LEU A 179 5.86 -15.55 -19.65
CA LEU A 179 4.43 -15.25 -19.50
C LEU A 179 4.09 -13.83 -20.00
N SER A 180 4.94 -12.84 -19.71
CA SER A 180 4.79 -11.48 -20.25
C SER A 180 4.89 -11.46 -21.78
N ARG A 181 5.81 -12.24 -22.38
CA ARG A 181 5.90 -12.43 -23.83
C ARG A 181 4.63 -13.08 -24.40
N VAL A 182 4.05 -14.10 -23.75
CA VAL A 182 2.77 -14.70 -24.16
C VAL A 182 1.65 -13.65 -24.21
N LYS A 183 1.54 -12.81 -23.17
CA LYS A 183 0.56 -11.70 -23.15
C LYS A 183 0.78 -10.75 -24.34
N HIS A 184 2.01 -10.31 -24.58
CA HIS A 184 2.33 -9.37 -25.66
C HIS A 184 2.04 -9.98 -27.05
N ILE A 185 2.38 -11.25 -27.28
CA ILE A 185 2.02 -11.98 -28.52
C ILE A 185 0.49 -12.01 -28.67
N HIS A 186 -0.25 -12.37 -27.62
CA HIS A 186 -1.72 -12.42 -27.63
C HIS A 186 -2.35 -11.03 -27.87
N GLU A 187 -1.68 -9.93 -27.53
CA GLU A 187 -2.11 -8.58 -27.88
C GLU A 187 -1.79 -8.18 -29.32
N ASP A 188 -0.58 -8.43 -29.80
CA ASP A 188 -0.19 -8.20 -31.19
C ASP A 188 -1.05 -9.03 -32.18
N VAL A 189 -1.49 -10.22 -31.78
CA VAL A 189 -2.42 -11.04 -32.58
C VAL A 189 -3.79 -10.34 -32.74
N LYS A 190 -4.25 -9.53 -31.78
CA LYS A 190 -5.45 -8.68 -31.96
C LYS A 190 -5.26 -7.64 -33.08
N ILE A 191 -4.02 -7.28 -33.41
CA ILE A 191 -3.69 -6.41 -34.55
C ILE A 191 -3.68 -7.23 -35.85
N LEU A 192 -3.13 -8.45 -35.86
CA LEU A 192 -3.21 -9.38 -37.01
C LEU A 192 -4.67 -9.68 -37.39
N LEU A 193 -5.57 -9.87 -36.42
CA LEU A 193 -7.00 -10.15 -36.66
C LEU A 193 -7.76 -9.00 -37.36
N ARG A 194 -7.21 -7.77 -37.36
CA ARG A 194 -7.70 -6.62 -38.16
C ARG A 194 -7.25 -6.66 -39.62
N THR A 195 -6.42 -7.63 -39.99
CA THR A 195 -5.84 -7.82 -41.33
C THR A 195 -6.46 -9.07 -41.99
N ASN A 196 -6.37 -9.19 -43.32
CA ASN A 196 -7.00 -10.25 -44.11
C ASN A 196 -6.61 -11.70 -43.74
N GLN A 197 -5.58 -11.92 -42.92
CA GLN A 197 -5.01 -13.25 -42.62
C GLN A 197 -5.61 -13.87 -41.33
N GLN A 198 -6.93 -13.82 -41.19
CA GLN A 198 -7.62 -14.05 -39.90
C GLN A 198 -7.45 -15.46 -39.32
N THR A 199 -7.36 -16.52 -40.14
CA THR A 199 -7.26 -17.91 -39.65
C THR A 199 -5.98 -18.17 -38.85
N ALA A 200 -4.81 -17.80 -39.37
CA ALA A 200 -3.55 -17.92 -38.65
C ALA A 200 -3.52 -17.05 -37.38
N GLY A 201 -4.20 -15.88 -37.41
CA GLY A 201 -4.40 -15.07 -36.22
C GLY A 201 -5.22 -15.80 -35.14
N LEU A 202 -6.34 -16.43 -35.52
CA LEU A 202 -7.17 -17.21 -34.61
C LEU A 202 -6.43 -18.41 -34.01
N GLU A 203 -5.71 -19.19 -34.83
CA GLU A 203 -4.93 -20.35 -34.38
C GLU A 203 -3.84 -19.96 -33.38
N ILE A 204 -3.10 -18.88 -33.64
CA ILE A 204 -2.07 -18.39 -32.71
C ILE A 204 -2.73 -17.83 -31.44
N MET A 205 -3.85 -17.11 -31.55
CA MET A 205 -4.58 -16.59 -30.38
C MET A 205 -5.05 -17.73 -29.46
N GLU A 206 -5.62 -18.79 -30.02
CA GLU A 206 -6.07 -19.97 -29.27
C GLU A 206 -4.88 -20.69 -28.60
N GLN A 207 -3.79 -20.91 -29.33
CA GLN A 207 -2.58 -21.52 -28.77
C GLN A 207 -1.97 -20.68 -27.64
N MET A 208 -1.91 -19.34 -27.79
CA MET A 208 -1.42 -18.45 -26.73
C MET A 208 -2.37 -18.41 -25.53
N ALA A 209 -3.70 -18.44 -25.74
CA ALA A 209 -4.67 -18.47 -24.65
C ALA A 209 -4.59 -19.78 -23.84
N VAL A 210 -4.46 -20.93 -24.51
CA VAL A 210 -4.25 -22.23 -23.85
C VAL A 210 -2.92 -22.27 -23.08
N LEU A 211 -1.84 -21.73 -23.65
CA LEU A 211 -0.56 -21.59 -22.95
C LEU A 211 -0.67 -20.66 -21.74
N GLN A 212 -1.35 -19.52 -21.88
CA GLN A 212 -1.55 -18.55 -20.80
C GLN A 212 -2.34 -19.16 -19.63
N GLU A 213 -3.44 -19.86 -19.91
CA GLU A 213 -4.25 -20.48 -18.85
C GLU A 213 -3.52 -21.66 -18.18
N THR A 214 -2.78 -22.48 -18.95
CA THR A 214 -1.88 -23.52 -18.40
C THR A 214 -0.83 -22.92 -17.48
N SER A 215 -0.27 -21.77 -17.87
CA SER A 215 0.75 -21.04 -17.09
C SER A 215 0.17 -20.47 -15.80
N TYR A 216 -1.06 -19.92 -15.83
CA TYR A 216 -1.75 -19.48 -14.62
C TYR A 216 -2.13 -20.63 -13.69
N GLU A 217 -2.55 -21.80 -14.22
CA GLU A 217 -2.80 -22.98 -13.37
C GLU A 217 -1.51 -23.44 -12.66
N GLN A 218 -0.39 -23.47 -13.37
CA GLN A 218 0.91 -23.86 -12.81
C GLN A 218 1.42 -22.83 -11.79
N LEU A 219 1.30 -21.53 -12.09
CA LEU A 219 1.64 -20.44 -11.17
C LEU A 219 0.79 -20.47 -9.89
N TYR A 220 -0.52 -20.67 -10.04
CA TYR A 220 -1.46 -20.81 -8.93
C TYR A 220 -1.12 -21.99 -8.02
N ARG A 221 -0.85 -23.19 -8.59
CA ARG A 221 -0.46 -24.37 -7.81
C ARG A 221 0.88 -24.18 -7.09
N TRP A 222 1.86 -23.57 -7.74
CA TRP A 222 3.13 -23.26 -7.11
C TRP A 222 2.94 -22.28 -5.94
N ALA A 223 2.26 -21.14 -6.18
CA ALA A 223 1.99 -20.16 -5.13
C ALA A 223 1.18 -20.75 -3.96
N GLN A 224 0.20 -21.63 -4.24
CA GLN A 224 -0.55 -22.37 -3.22
C GLN A 224 0.37 -23.28 -2.37
N ASN A 225 1.33 -23.96 -2.99
CA ASN A 225 2.30 -24.81 -2.29
C ASN A 225 3.30 -23.98 -1.46
N GLU A 226 3.82 -22.88 -1.98
CA GLU A 226 4.69 -21.95 -1.23
C GLU A 226 3.94 -21.36 -0.03
N CYS A 227 2.71 -20.84 -0.22
CA CYS A 227 1.88 -20.31 0.87
C CYS A 227 1.63 -21.34 1.97
N ARG A 228 1.42 -22.62 1.62
CA ARG A 228 1.30 -23.74 2.59
C ARG A 228 2.61 -24.04 3.33
N GLY A 229 3.76 -23.68 2.78
CA GLY A 229 5.06 -23.76 3.43
C GLY A 229 5.27 -22.72 4.53
N LEU A 230 4.60 -21.56 4.46
CA LEU A 230 4.77 -20.39 5.33
C LEU A 230 4.16 -20.57 6.74
N THR A 231 4.45 -21.70 7.41
CA THR A 231 3.91 -22.08 8.73
C THR A 231 4.87 -21.87 9.91
N GLN A 232 6.01 -21.21 9.67
CA GLN A 232 6.97 -20.75 10.68
C GLN A 232 6.58 -19.37 11.23
N GLU A 233 7.04 -18.98 12.41
CA GLU A 233 6.67 -17.69 13.01
C GLU A 233 7.19 -16.52 12.14
N THR A 234 8.50 -16.48 11.87
CA THR A 234 9.12 -15.58 10.89
C THR A 234 8.80 -16.03 9.46
N CYS A 235 8.24 -15.12 8.65
CA CYS A 235 7.81 -15.41 7.28
C CYS A 235 8.74 -14.75 6.26
N ASP A 236 9.76 -15.48 5.79
CA ASP A 236 10.65 -15.01 4.71
C ASP A 236 9.93 -15.07 3.36
N ILE A 237 9.27 -13.97 2.99
CA ILE A 237 8.50 -13.86 1.75
C ILE A 237 9.46 -13.73 0.55
N SER A 238 9.52 -14.78 -0.26
CA SER A 238 10.31 -14.81 -1.49
C SER A 238 9.84 -13.73 -2.47
N PRO A 239 10.75 -12.97 -3.12
CA PRO A 239 10.37 -11.97 -4.13
C PRO A 239 9.67 -12.61 -5.34
N VAL A 240 9.91 -13.90 -5.59
CA VAL A 240 9.22 -14.69 -6.64
C VAL A 240 7.73 -14.86 -6.29
N LEU A 241 7.39 -14.94 -4.99
CA LEU A 241 6.00 -15.03 -4.53
C LEU A 241 5.29 -13.66 -4.64
N THR A 242 5.97 -12.56 -4.34
CA THR A 242 5.45 -11.20 -4.60
C THR A 242 5.15 -10.98 -6.10
N GLN A 243 6.07 -11.40 -6.98
CA GLN A 243 5.87 -11.38 -8.44
C GLN A 243 4.74 -12.33 -8.89
N ALA A 244 4.55 -13.46 -8.21
CA ALA A 244 3.41 -14.36 -8.48
C ALA A 244 2.07 -13.69 -8.13
N MET A 245 1.98 -12.97 -7.01
CA MET A 245 0.77 -12.24 -6.63
C MET A 245 0.49 -11.07 -7.59
N GLU A 246 1.52 -10.36 -8.06
CA GLU A 246 1.40 -9.36 -9.14
C GLU A 246 0.87 -10.01 -10.43
N ALA A 247 1.41 -11.15 -10.86
CA ALA A 247 0.97 -11.82 -12.08
C ALA A 247 -0.45 -12.42 -11.96
N LEU A 248 -0.83 -12.93 -10.79
CA LEU A 248 -2.16 -13.51 -10.52
C LEU A 248 -3.28 -12.44 -10.49
N GLN A 249 -2.95 -11.14 -10.38
CA GLN A 249 -3.96 -10.07 -10.33
C GLN A 249 -4.83 -9.99 -11.62
N ASP A 250 -4.33 -10.51 -12.75
CA ASP A 250 -5.09 -10.68 -14.02
C ASP A 250 -6.20 -11.76 -13.95
N ARG A 251 -6.23 -12.55 -12.87
CA ARG A 251 -7.19 -13.63 -12.61
C ARG A 251 -7.70 -13.53 -11.16
N PRO A 252 -8.59 -12.56 -10.85
CA PRO A 252 -9.01 -12.26 -9.47
C PRO A 252 -9.51 -13.45 -8.65
N VAL A 253 -10.11 -14.45 -9.31
CA VAL A 253 -10.55 -15.71 -8.67
C VAL A 253 -9.37 -16.54 -8.17
N LEU A 254 -8.31 -16.71 -8.97
CA LEU A 254 -7.10 -17.44 -8.56
C LEU A 254 -6.36 -16.67 -7.47
N TYR A 255 -6.23 -15.35 -7.64
CA TYR A 255 -5.65 -14.43 -6.65
C TYR A 255 -6.33 -14.56 -5.27
N LYS A 256 -7.67 -14.54 -5.21
CA LYS A 256 -8.37 -14.71 -3.92
C LYS A 256 -8.15 -16.08 -3.31
N TYR A 257 -8.22 -17.17 -4.09
CA TYR A 257 -7.92 -18.50 -3.54
C TYR A 257 -6.47 -18.65 -3.03
N THR A 258 -5.49 -18.00 -3.66
CA THR A 258 -4.11 -17.98 -3.14
C THR A 258 -4.00 -17.18 -1.83
N LEU A 259 -4.76 -16.08 -1.68
CA LEU A 259 -4.87 -15.35 -0.41
C LEU A 259 -5.57 -16.15 0.69
N ASP A 260 -6.64 -16.87 0.36
CA ASP A 260 -7.38 -17.71 1.32
C ASP A 260 -6.49 -18.86 1.85
N GLU A 261 -5.66 -19.45 0.98
CA GLU A 261 -4.66 -20.47 1.35
C GLU A 261 -3.51 -19.89 2.19
N PHE A 262 -2.99 -18.70 1.85
CA PHE A 262 -2.03 -17.98 2.70
C PHE A 262 -2.63 -17.72 4.08
N GLY A 263 -3.83 -17.16 4.15
CA GLY A 263 -4.56 -16.90 5.39
C GLY A 263 -4.80 -18.18 6.20
N THR A 264 -5.07 -19.30 5.54
CA THR A 264 -5.23 -20.61 6.20
C THR A 264 -3.91 -21.14 6.78
N ALA A 265 -2.81 -21.02 6.04
CA ALA A 265 -1.48 -21.44 6.52
C ALA A 265 -1.01 -20.57 7.70
N ARG A 266 -1.16 -19.24 7.60
CA ARG A 266 -0.84 -18.30 8.70
C ARG A 266 -1.77 -18.50 9.90
N ARG A 267 -3.08 -18.73 9.72
CA ARG A 267 -4.02 -19.10 10.81
C ARG A 267 -3.52 -20.31 11.59
N CYS A 268 -3.05 -21.35 10.91
CA CYS A 268 -2.47 -22.53 11.55
C CYS A 268 -1.15 -22.23 12.29
N ALA A 269 -0.31 -21.33 11.76
CA ALA A 269 0.93 -20.89 12.42
C ALA A 269 0.65 -20.08 13.68
N VAL A 270 -0.20 -19.04 13.60
CA VAL A 270 -0.54 -18.13 14.71
C VAL A 270 -1.27 -18.88 15.83
N VAL A 271 -2.17 -19.81 15.52
CA VAL A 271 -2.81 -20.66 16.55
C VAL A 271 -1.78 -21.53 17.26
N ARG A 272 -0.80 -22.10 16.54
CA ARG A 272 0.28 -22.90 17.13
C ARG A 272 1.17 -22.04 18.03
N GLY A 273 1.63 -20.89 17.52
CA GLY A 273 2.46 -19.93 18.26
C GLY A 273 1.78 -19.42 19.53
N PHE A 274 0.46 -19.17 19.51
CA PHE A 274 -0.28 -18.78 20.72
C PHE A 274 -0.29 -19.88 21.78
N ILE A 275 -0.55 -21.14 21.38
CA ILE A 275 -0.54 -22.28 22.30
C ILE A 275 0.87 -22.58 22.82
N ASP A 276 1.91 -22.43 21.99
CA ASP A 276 3.30 -22.58 22.40
C ASP A 276 3.75 -21.44 23.33
N ALA A 277 3.37 -20.19 23.08
CA ALA A 277 3.62 -19.06 23.99
C ALA A 277 2.90 -19.24 25.35
N LEU A 278 1.67 -19.76 25.35
CA LEU A 278 0.93 -20.09 26.57
C LEU A 278 1.61 -21.20 27.39
N THR A 279 2.02 -22.30 26.74
CA THR A 279 2.40 -23.56 27.42
C THR A 279 3.91 -23.84 27.51
N ARG A 280 4.72 -23.34 26.57
CA ARG A 280 6.17 -23.57 26.46
C ARG A 280 6.99 -22.29 26.64
N GLY A 281 6.43 -21.13 26.28
CA GLY A 281 7.15 -19.87 26.22
C GLY A 281 8.05 -19.77 24.99
N GLY A 282 8.94 -18.78 24.99
CA GLY A 282 9.86 -18.52 23.88
C GLY A 282 11.00 -19.54 23.76
N PRO A 283 11.77 -19.51 22.64
CA PRO A 283 12.87 -20.44 22.41
C PRO A 283 13.90 -20.38 23.56
N GLY A 284 14.19 -21.55 24.15
CA GLY A 284 15.04 -21.67 25.35
C GLY A 284 14.31 -21.49 26.69
N GLY A 285 12.98 -21.33 26.70
CA GLY A 285 12.17 -21.08 27.91
C GLY A 285 12.14 -19.61 28.35
N THR A 286 12.54 -18.70 27.46
CA THR A 286 12.57 -17.24 27.68
C THR A 286 11.94 -16.51 26.49
N PRO A 287 10.88 -15.70 26.67
CA PRO A 287 10.08 -15.54 27.90
C PRO A 287 9.47 -16.86 28.39
N ARG A 288 9.11 -16.93 29.67
CA ARG A 288 8.48 -18.12 30.28
C ARG A 288 7.06 -18.35 29.72
N PRO A 289 6.51 -19.58 29.81
CA PRO A 289 5.11 -19.85 29.49
C PRO A 289 4.17 -18.85 30.18
N ILE A 290 3.26 -18.24 29.42
CA ILE A 290 2.32 -17.24 29.97
C ILE A 290 1.44 -17.87 31.06
N GLU A 291 1.12 -19.17 30.97
CA GLU A 291 0.39 -19.92 32.01
C GLU A 291 1.06 -19.91 33.39
N MET A 292 2.38 -19.68 33.48
CA MET A 292 3.08 -19.54 34.76
C MET A 292 2.62 -18.29 35.54
N HIS A 293 2.12 -17.27 34.85
CA HIS A 293 1.60 -16.03 35.44
C HIS A 293 0.11 -16.09 35.80
N SER A 294 -0.56 -17.23 35.63
CA SER A 294 -2.01 -17.41 35.93
C SER A 294 -2.45 -17.07 37.37
N HIS A 295 -1.51 -16.93 38.30
CA HIS A 295 -1.74 -16.45 39.67
C HIS A 295 -1.90 -14.92 39.78
N ASP A 296 -1.52 -14.17 38.74
CA ASP A 296 -1.73 -12.73 38.59
C ASP A 296 -2.68 -12.50 37.40
N PRO A 297 -4.00 -12.31 37.64
CA PRO A 297 -4.99 -12.05 36.60
C PRO A 297 -4.63 -10.92 35.63
N MET A 298 -4.07 -9.82 36.15
CA MET A 298 -3.80 -8.61 35.37
C MET A 298 -2.63 -8.85 34.41
N ARG A 299 -1.55 -9.45 34.92
CA ARG A 299 -0.41 -9.83 34.09
C ARG A 299 -0.76 -10.94 33.10
N TYR A 300 -1.47 -11.97 33.52
CA TYR A 300 -1.80 -13.11 32.67
C TYR A 300 -2.64 -12.69 31.45
N VAL A 301 -3.66 -11.85 31.65
CA VAL A 301 -4.45 -11.28 30.54
C VAL A 301 -3.63 -10.25 29.74
N GLY A 302 -2.79 -9.46 30.39
CA GLY A 302 -1.88 -8.51 29.74
C GLY A 302 -0.88 -9.17 28.79
N ASP A 303 -0.19 -10.23 29.24
CA ASP A 303 0.77 -11.00 28.45
C ASP A 303 0.09 -11.66 27.23
N MET A 304 -1.12 -12.22 27.39
CA MET A 304 -1.91 -12.78 26.27
C MET A 304 -2.29 -11.72 25.23
N LEU A 305 -2.75 -10.54 25.66
CA LEU A 305 -3.15 -9.45 24.78
C LEU A 305 -1.95 -8.76 24.11
N ALA A 306 -0.82 -8.65 24.80
CA ALA A 306 0.44 -8.14 24.26
C ALA A 306 0.99 -9.04 23.14
N TRP A 307 1.01 -10.36 23.37
CA TRP A 307 1.40 -11.33 22.33
C TRP A 307 0.48 -11.22 21.11
N LEU A 308 -0.83 -11.13 21.33
CA LEU A 308 -1.82 -11.05 20.25
C LEU A 308 -1.72 -9.77 19.43
N HIS A 309 -1.46 -8.64 20.09
CA HIS A 309 -1.16 -7.36 19.43
C HIS A 309 0.08 -7.46 18.55
N GLN A 310 1.18 -8.03 19.07
CA GLN A 310 2.41 -8.25 18.30
C GLN A 310 2.21 -9.19 17.11
N ALA A 311 1.49 -10.32 17.31
CA ALA A 311 1.18 -11.26 16.24
C ALA A 311 0.33 -10.60 15.15
N THR A 312 -0.71 -9.84 15.52
CA THR A 312 -1.57 -9.13 14.56
C THR A 312 -0.80 -8.10 13.74
N ALA A 313 0.15 -7.39 14.35
CA ALA A 313 1.05 -6.47 13.65
C ALA A 313 1.97 -7.21 12.65
N SER A 314 2.58 -8.32 13.08
CA SER A 314 3.48 -9.11 12.24
C SER A 314 2.76 -9.75 11.04
N GLU A 315 1.54 -10.29 11.21
CA GLU A 315 0.77 -10.82 10.08
C GLU A 315 0.32 -9.75 9.08
N LYS A 316 0.11 -8.51 9.55
CA LYS A 316 -0.12 -7.37 8.66
C LYS A 316 1.14 -7.01 7.87
N GLU A 317 2.30 -6.94 8.52
CA GLU A 317 3.60 -6.71 7.86
C GLU A 317 3.93 -7.80 6.82
N HIS A 318 3.62 -9.07 7.12
CA HIS A 318 3.72 -10.17 6.17
C HIS A 318 2.80 -9.97 4.94
N LEU A 319 1.56 -9.51 5.13
CA LEU A 319 0.65 -9.21 4.02
C LEU A 319 1.09 -8.00 3.20
N GLU A 320 1.60 -6.94 3.85
CA GLU A 320 2.17 -5.76 3.19
C GLU A 320 3.39 -6.13 2.32
N ALA A 321 4.24 -7.04 2.79
CA ALA A 321 5.38 -7.57 2.03
C ALA A 321 4.94 -8.50 0.87
N LEU A 322 3.91 -9.33 1.07
CA LEU A 322 3.36 -10.23 0.04
C LEU A 322 2.68 -9.47 -1.11
N LEU A 323 1.92 -8.42 -0.80
CA LEU A 323 1.09 -7.67 -1.76
C LEU A 323 1.76 -6.39 -2.29
N LYS A 324 3.02 -6.14 -1.94
CA LYS A 324 3.83 -4.96 -2.29
C LYS A 324 3.85 -4.55 -3.77
N GLN A 325 3.57 -5.48 -4.68
CA GLN A 325 3.55 -5.24 -6.14
C GLN A 325 2.13 -5.28 -6.75
N VAL A 326 1.10 -5.54 -5.95
CA VAL A 326 -0.29 -5.66 -6.44
C VAL A 326 -0.94 -4.29 -6.53
N THR A 327 -1.52 -3.97 -7.68
CA THR A 327 -2.06 -2.62 -7.98
C THR A 327 -3.59 -2.57 -8.02
N LEU A 328 -4.26 -3.63 -7.58
CA LEU A 328 -5.73 -3.72 -7.55
C LEU A 328 -6.34 -2.71 -6.56
N GLN A 329 -7.50 -2.17 -6.91
CA GLN A 329 -8.33 -1.41 -5.97
C GLN A 329 -8.93 -2.38 -4.94
N GLY A 330 -8.93 -1.99 -3.66
CA GLY A 330 -9.39 -2.85 -2.55
C GLY A 330 -8.34 -3.80 -1.96
N VAL A 331 -7.03 -3.62 -2.25
CA VAL A 331 -5.97 -4.40 -1.58
C VAL A 331 -6.05 -4.27 -0.06
N ASP A 332 -6.24 -3.06 0.48
CA ASP A 332 -6.42 -2.84 1.92
C ASP A 332 -7.60 -3.64 2.50
N GLU A 333 -8.75 -3.66 1.83
CA GLU A 333 -9.94 -4.39 2.28
C GLU A 333 -9.69 -5.91 2.31
N ASN A 334 -9.06 -6.45 1.27
CA ASN A 334 -8.66 -7.87 1.25
C ASN A 334 -7.64 -8.19 2.35
N MET A 335 -6.71 -7.30 2.67
CA MET A 335 -5.78 -7.47 3.79
C MET A 335 -6.52 -7.48 5.14
N GLN A 336 -7.49 -6.60 5.34
CA GLN A 336 -8.32 -6.57 6.56
C GLN A 336 -9.20 -7.83 6.70
N GLU A 337 -9.69 -8.40 5.59
CA GLU A 337 -10.36 -9.72 5.59
C GLU A 337 -9.39 -10.84 6.00
N VAL A 338 -8.20 -10.91 5.39
CA VAL A 338 -7.23 -12.00 5.64
C VAL A 338 -6.64 -11.94 7.06
N VAL A 339 -6.30 -10.75 7.59
CA VAL A 339 -5.90 -10.61 9.01
C VAL A 339 -7.05 -11.00 9.95
N GLY A 340 -8.30 -10.67 9.60
CA GLY A 340 -9.49 -11.12 10.32
C GLY A 340 -9.60 -12.66 10.37
N HIS A 341 -9.39 -13.33 9.23
CA HIS A 341 -9.41 -14.79 9.14
C HIS A 341 -8.24 -15.45 9.91
N ILE A 342 -7.03 -14.89 9.84
CA ILE A 342 -5.86 -15.40 10.58
C ILE A 342 -6.10 -15.31 12.10
N THR A 343 -6.58 -14.17 12.59
CA THR A 343 -6.83 -13.94 14.03
C THR A 343 -8.04 -14.71 14.57
N GLU A 344 -9.01 -15.08 13.71
CA GLU A 344 -10.20 -15.87 14.07
C GLU A 344 -9.84 -17.18 14.80
N GLY A 345 -8.72 -17.82 14.43
CA GLY A 345 -8.24 -19.05 15.08
C GLY A 345 -7.91 -18.89 16.57
N VAL A 346 -7.45 -17.72 17.00
CA VAL A 346 -7.01 -17.44 18.39
C VAL A 346 -8.19 -17.10 19.31
N CYS A 347 -9.31 -16.65 18.74
CA CYS A 347 -10.48 -16.14 19.47
C CYS A 347 -11.01 -17.14 20.52
N ARG A 348 -11.14 -18.43 20.17
CA ARG A 348 -11.68 -19.44 21.08
C ARG A 348 -10.73 -19.79 22.24
N PRO A 349 -9.44 -20.08 22.03
CA PRO A 349 -8.46 -20.20 23.12
C PRO A 349 -8.42 -18.95 24.03
N LEU A 350 -8.37 -17.75 23.44
CA LEU A 350 -8.34 -16.48 24.16
C LEU A 350 -9.58 -16.30 25.07
N LYS A 351 -10.78 -16.47 24.49
CA LYS A 351 -12.06 -16.33 25.20
C LYS A 351 -12.11 -17.24 26.43
N VAL A 352 -11.82 -18.54 26.27
CA VAL A 352 -11.89 -19.50 27.38
C VAL A 352 -10.94 -19.12 28.52
N ARG A 353 -9.72 -18.66 28.23
CA ARG A 353 -8.76 -18.26 29.28
C ARG A 353 -9.17 -16.96 29.98
N ILE A 354 -9.67 -15.96 29.26
CA ILE A 354 -10.11 -14.69 29.85
C ILE A 354 -11.42 -14.86 30.64
N GLU A 355 -12.36 -15.64 30.12
CA GLU A 355 -13.62 -16.00 30.79
C GLU A 355 -13.36 -16.74 32.11
N GLN A 356 -12.43 -17.70 32.13
CA GLN A 356 -11.99 -18.39 33.37
C GLN A 356 -11.44 -17.41 34.42
N VAL A 357 -10.63 -16.42 34.01
CA VAL A 357 -10.06 -15.41 34.90
C VAL A 357 -11.12 -14.47 35.47
N ILE A 358 -12.12 -14.08 34.66
CA ILE A 358 -13.22 -13.22 35.10
C ILE A 358 -14.18 -13.97 36.05
N VAL A 359 -14.49 -15.24 35.73
CA VAL A 359 -15.39 -16.10 36.52
C VAL A 359 -14.76 -16.58 37.85
N ALA A 360 -13.43 -16.52 37.99
CA ALA A 360 -12.73 -16.78 39.24
C ALA A 360 -12.91 -15.67 40.31
N GLU A 361 -13.71 -14.63 40.04
CA GLU A 361 -14.00 -13.49 40.92
C GLU A 361 -12.78 -12.88 41.64
N PRO A 362 -11.75 -12.39 40.92
CA PRO A 362 -10.51 -11.81 41.51
C PRO A 362 -10.72 -10.48 42.26
N GLY A 363 -11.96 -10.07 42.54
CA GLY A 363 -12.32 -8.83 43.22
C GLY A 363 -12.58 -7.65 42.29
N ALA A 364 -13.44 -6.72 42.72
CA ALA A 364 -13.96 -5.63 41.89
C ALA A 364 -12.87 -4.74 41.28
N VAL A 365 -11.81 -4.39 42.02
CA VAL A 365 -10.69 -3.57 41.51
C VAL A 365 -9.96 -4.26 40.36
N LEU A 366 -9.73 -5.58 40.44
CA LEU A 366 -9.08 -6.32 39.36
C LEU A 366 -10.01 -6.54 38.16
N LEU A 367 -11.30 -6.83 38.38
CA LEU A 367 -12.30 -6.89 37.31
C LEU A 367 -12.43 -5.55 36.55
N TYR A 368 -12.32 -4.43 37.25
CA TYR A 368 -12.35 -3.10 36.62
C TYR A 368 -11.06 -2.79 35.84
N LYS A 369 -9.88 -3.11 36.41
CA LYS A 369 -8.58 -2.99 35.71
C LYS A 369 -8.50 -3.87 34.46
N LEU A 370 -8.98 -5.12 34.54
CA LEU A 370 -9.10 -6.03 33.39
C LEU A 370 -10.06 -5.50 32.33
N SER A 371 -11.20 -4.94 32.73
CA SER A 371 -12.16 -4.31 31.81
C SER A 371 -11.53 -3.15 31.02
N ASN A 372 -10.76 -2.29 31.69
CA ASN A 372 -9.99 -1.22 31.05
C ASN A 372 -8.88 -1.74 30.13
N LEU A 373 -8.15 -2.78 30.55
CA LEU A 373 -7.08 -3.43 29.77
C LEU A 373 -7.61 -4.03 28.45
N LEU A 374 -8.75 -4.72 28.52
CA LEU A 374 -9.44 -5.28 27.35
C LEU A 374 -9.85 -4.17 26.36
N LYS A 375 -10.40 -3.07 26.87
CA LYS A 375 -10.84 -1.91 26.08
C LYS A 375 -9.66 -1.17 25.41
N PHE A 376 -8.54 -1.03 26.12
CA PHE A 376 -7.30 -0.48 25.56
C PHE A 376 -6.81 -1.33 24.38
N TYR A 377 -6.57 -2.63 24.60
CA TYR A 377 -6.08 -3.51 23.53
C TYR A 377 -7.09 -3.68 22.39
N HIS A 378 -8.39 -3.63 22.64
CA HIS A 378 -9.42 -3.62 21.59
C HIS A 378 -9.22 -2.41 20.66
N HIS A 379 -9.00 -1.21 21.22
CA HIS A 379 -8.72 -0.02 20.42
C HIS A 379 -7.39 -0.13 19.66
N THR A 380 -6.32 -0.59 20.32
CA THR A 380 -5.00 -0.75 19.68
C THR A 380 -5.04 -1.76 18.52
N ILE A 381 -5.66 -2.92 18.72
CA ILE A 381 -5.78 -3.97 17.68
C ILE A 381 -6.75 -3.53 16.56
N SER A 382 -7.84 -2.82 16.89
CA SER A 382 -8.72 -2.21 15.88
C SER A 382 -7.97 -1.20 15.00
N SER A 383 -7.00 -0.45 15.53
CA SER A 383 -6.15 0.42 14.71
C SER A 383 -5.22 -0.31 13.74
N ILE A 384 -5.00 -1.63 13.91
CA ILE A 384 -4.18 -2.46 13.02
C ILE A 384 -5.06 -3.15 11.97
N ILE A 385 -6.14 -3.80 12.43
CA ILE A 385 -7.09 -4.57 11.61
C ILE A 385 -8.05 -3.65 10.81
N GLY A 386 -8.24 -2.40 11.24
CA GLY A 386 -9.09 -1.44 10.56
C GLY A 386 -10.58 -1.60 10.90
N THR A 387 -11.43 -1.37 9.91
CA THR A 387 -12.90 -1.32 10.05
C THR A 387 -13.61 -2.62 9.69
N SER A 388 -12.87 -3.69 9.33
CA SER A 388 -13.49 -5.00 9.08
C SER A 388 -14.11 -5.57 10.38
N VAL A 389 -15.20 -6.34 10.22
CA VAL A 389 -15.93 -6.95 11.34
C VAL A 389 -15.19 -8.22 11.79
N ALA A 390 -13.99 -8.04 12.32
CA ALA A 390 -13.13 -9.14 12.73
C ALA A 390 -13.66 -9.84 13.98
N SER A 391 -13.77 -11.17 13.92
CA SER A 391 -14.22 -12.04 15.02
C SER A 391 -13.43 -11.84 16.32
N LEU A 392 -12.17 -11.40 16.22
CA LEU A 392 -11.34 -11.05 17.38
C LEU A 392 -11.88 -9.82 18.13
N LEU A 393 -12.20 -8.74 17.42
CA LEU A 393 -12.70 -7.51 18.05
C LEU A 393 -14.04 -7.78 18.76
N ILE A 394 -14.94 -8.54 18.12
CA ILE A 394 -16.18 -9.03 18.75
C ILE A 394 -15.87 -9.84 20.02
N THR A 395 -14.93 -10.80 19.95
CA THR A 395 -14.54 -11.62 21.10
C THR A 395 -13.98 -10.78 22.26
N MET A 396 -13.20 -9.74 21.95
CA MET A 396 -12.65 -8.84 22.96
C MET A 396 -13.71 -7.93 23.59
N GLU A 397 -14.67 -7.42 22.81
CA GLU A 397 -15.78 -6.63 23.34
C GLU A 397 -16.74 -7.50 24.17
N GLU A 398 -17.01 -8.76 23.78
CA GLU A 398 -17.73 -9.72 24.62
C GLU A 398 -17.06 -9.91 25.98
N MET A 399 -15.73 -10.02 26.02
CA MET A 399 -14.97 -10.12 27.27
C MET A 399 -14.95 -8.81 28.07
N HIS A 400 -14.88 -7.64 27.41
CA HIS A 400 -15.01 -6.33 28.06
C HIS A 400 -16.37 -6.20 28.75
N VAL A 401 -17.46 -6.51 28.02
CA VAL A 401 -18.84 -6.50 28.54
C VAL A 401 -19.02 -7.52 29.66
N LEU A 402 -18.44 -8.71 29.57
CA LEU A 402 -18.47 -9.72 30.64
C LEU A 402 -17.74 -9.22 31.90
N SER A 403 -16.53 -8.68 31.75
CA SER A 403 -15.72 -8.13 32.85
C SER A 403 -16.45 -6.97 33.54
N LYS A 404 -17.06 -6.06 32.76
CA LYS A 404 -17.85 -4.93 33.26
C LYS A 404 -19.12 -5.38 33.99
N LYS A 405 -19.83 -6.40 33.49
CA LYS A 405 -20.99 -7.01 34.18
C LYS A 405 -20.59 -7.68 35.50
N MET A 406 -19.52 -8.48 35.50
CA MET A 406 -19.04 -9.14 36.72
C MET A 406 -18.53 -8.13 37.76
N PHE A 407 -17.89 -7.04 37.33
CA PHE A 407 -17.55 -5.92 38.20
C PHE A 407 -18.79 -5.31 38.89
N PHE A 408 -19.83 -4.92 38.13
CA PHE A 408 -21.05 -4.36 38.73
C PHE A 408 -21.83 -5.38 39.58
N ASN A 409 -21.82 -6.67 39.23
CA ASN A 409 -22.40 -7.74 40.06
C ASN A 409 -21.65 -7.87 41.40
N SER A 410 -20.31 -7.90 41.36
CA SER A 410 -19.45 -7.95 42.56
C SER A 410 -19.68 -6.74 43.46
N LEU A 411 -19.83 -5.55 42.86
CA LEU A 411 -20.10 -4.29 43.55
C LEU A 411 -21.48 -4.27 44.20
N SER A 412 -22.51 -4.73 43.48
CA SER A 412 -23.88 -4.87 43.98
C SER A 412 -23.96 -5.90 45.11
N LEU A 413 -23.22 -7.01 45.01
CA LEU A 413 -23.13 -8.04 46.04
C LEU A 413 -22.43 -7.52 47.31
N HIS A 414 -21.40 -6.68 47.17
CA HIS A 414 -20.77 -5.99 48.30
C HIS A 414 -21.76 -5.03 48.98
N ALA A 415 -22.48 -4.22 48.22
CA ALA A 415 -23.50 -3.31 48.73
C ALA A 415 -24.67 -4.03 49.44
N SER A 416 -25.16 -5.15 48.91
CA SER A 416 -26.20 -5.96 49.57
C SER A 416 -25.71 -6.59 50.87
N ARG A 417 -24.52 -7.20 50.87
CA ARG A 417 -23.90 -7.78 52.09
C ARG A 417 -23.70 -6.74 53.20
N LEU A 418 -23.47 -5.49 52.82
CA LEU A 418 -23.31 -4.36 53.73
C LEU A 418 -24.64 -3.96 54.37
N MET A 419 -25.75 -4.02 53.64
CA MET A 419 -27.11 -3.83 54.20
C MET A 419 -27.57 -5.02 55.06
N ASP A 420 -27.18 -6.25 54.74
CA ASP A 420 -27.50 -7.45 55.54
C ASP A 420 -26.87 -7.43 56.95
N LYS A 421 -25.81 -6.64 57.15
CA LYS A 421 -25.06 -6.52 58.41
C LYS A 421 -24.77 -5.06 58.77
N VAL A 422 -25.83 -4.33 59.09
CA VAL A 422 -25.72 -2.96 59.62
C VAL A 422 -24.89 -2.95 60.91
N GLU A 423 -23.66 -2.42 60.84
CA GLU A 423 -22.86 -2.12 62.02
C GLU A 423 -23.50 -0.97 62.80
N LEU A 424 -23.57 -1.11 64.13
CA LEU A 424 -23.95 0.01 65.00
C LEU A 424 -22.82 1.06 65.01
N PRO A 425 -23.15 2.37 65.10
CA PRO A 425 -22.15 3.42 65.24
C PRO A 425 -21.20 3.17 66.43
N PRO A 426 -19.88 3.44 66.28
CA PRO A 426 -18.94 3.32 67.38
C PRO A 426 -19.24 4.35 68.48
N ALA A 427 -18.77 4.08 69.70
CA ALA A 427 -18.96 4.97 70.85
C ALA A 427 -18.34 6.37 70.62
N ASP A 428 -17.35 6.47 69.73
CA ASP A 428 -16.68 7.72 69.34
C ASP A 428 -17.44 8.51 68.25
N LEU A 429 -18.65 8.07 67.86
CA LEU A 429 -19.49 8.65 66.79
C LEU A 429 -18.77 8.89 65.44
N GLY A 430 -17.66 8.19 65.19
CA GLY A 430 -16.95 8.18 63.93
C GLY A 430 -17.59 7.26 62.87
N PRO A 431 -17.08 7.26 61.62
CA PRO A 431 -17.52 6.34 60.57
C PRO A 431 -17.30 4.87 60.96
N THR A 432 -18.17 3.97 60.51
CA THR A 432 -18.01 2.52 60.75
C THR A 432 -16.81 1.94 59.99
N ALA A 433 -16.33 0.78 60.45
CA ALA A 433 -15.24 0.06 59.79
C ALA A 433 -15.64 -0.34 58.36
N SER A 434 -16.87 -0.82 58.18
CA SER A 434 -17.38 -1.23 56.86
C SER A 434 -17.57 -0.05 55.89
N LEU A 435 -17.97 1.14 56.38
CA LEU A 435 -17.97 2.37 55.58
C LEU A 435 -16.55 2.71 55.12
N THR A 436 -15.59 2.72 56.04
CA THR A 436 -14.19 3.09 55.75
C THR A 436 -13.54 2.13 54.75
N GLN A 437 -13.77 0.82 54.89
CA GLN A 437 -13.30 -0.19 53.94
C GLN A 437 -13.93 -0.02 52.55
N THR A 438 -15.24 0.25 52.49
CA THR A 438 -15.96 0.44 51.22
C THR A 438 -15.55 1.73 50.51
N LEU A 439 -15.21 2.79 51.25
CA LEU A 439 -14.63 4.01 50.68
C LEU A 439 -13.19 3.79 50.17
N SER A 440 -12.38 2.94 50.82
CA SER A 440 -11.08 2.52 50.27
C SER A 440 -11.25 1.76 48.95
N LEU A 441 -12.18 0.80 48.90
CA LEU A 441 -12.52 0.06 47.68
C LEU A 441 -12.95 0.98 46.54
N LEU A 442 -13.86 1.94 46.83
CA LEU A 442 -14.27 2.96 45.86
C LEU A 442 -13.07 3.80 45.39
N ARG A 443 -12.23 4.29 46.31
CA ARG A 443 -11.03 5.06 45.99
C ARG A 443 -10.06 4.30 45.08
N GLU A 444 -9.86 3.00 45.31
CA GLU A 444 -9.02 2.14 44.47
C GLU A 444 -9.59 1.90 43.07
N VAL A 445 -10.92 1.75 42.95
CA VAL A 445 -11.61 1.69 41.65
C VAL A 445 -11.44 3.01 40.90
N LEU A 446 -11.78 4.14 41.52
CA LEU A 446 -11.69 5.48 40.92
C LEU A 446 -10.25 5.80 40.48
N ALA A 447 -9.26 5.63 41.36
CA ALA A 447 -7.85 5.89 41.04
C ALA A 447 -7.26 4.93 39.99
N SER A 448 -7.88 3.76 39.77
CA SER A 448 -7.48 2.89 38.66
C SER A 448 -8.01 3.36 37.29
N HIS A 449 -8.98 4.28 37.27
CA HIS A 449 -9.48 4.87 36.03
C HIS A 449 -8.48 5.83 35.38
N ASP A 450 -7.63 6.50 36.16
CA ASP A 450 -6.66 7.50 35.64
C ASP A 450 -5.65 6.90 34.65
N SER A 451 -5.41 5.59 34.71
CA SER A 451 -4.58 4.85 33.75
C SER A 451 -5.29 4.45 32.44
N SER A 452 -6.58 4.77 32.27
CA SER A 452 -7.42 4.24 31.19
C SER A 452 -7.65 5.26 30.06
N VAL A 453 -7.34 4.86 28.82
CA VAL A 453 -7.32 5.71 27.61
C VAL A 453 -8.74 5.91 27.02
N VAL A 454 -9.73 6.18 27.87
CA VAL A 454 -11.16 6.24 27.49
C VAL A 454 -11.61 7.68 27.21
N PRO A 455 -12.41 7.93 26.15
CA PRO A 455 -13.01 9.24 25.88
C PRO A 455 -13.84 9.79 27.06
N LEU A 456 -13.72 11.09 27.31
CA LEU A 456 -14.23 11.77 28.52
C LEU A 456 -15.71 11.45 28.83
N ASP A 457 -16.60 11.60 27.85
CA ASP A 457 -18.05 11.41 28.02
C ASP A 457 -18.40 9.98 28.46
N ALA A 458 -17.69 8.99 27.91
CA ALA A 458 -17.85 7.58 28.26
C ALA A 458 -17.31 7.27 29.67
N ARG A 459 -16.32 8.02 30.17
CA ARG A 459 -15.91 7.94 31.58
C ARG A 459 -17.01 8.46 32.49
N GLN A 460 -17.57 9.64 32.19
CA GLN A 460 -18.54 10.30 33.07
C GLN A 460 -19.79 9.43 33.31
N ALA A 461 -20.28 8.73 32.29
CA ALA A 461 -21.38 7.78 32.43
C ALA A 461 -21.01 6.59 33.33
N ASP A 462 -19.84 5.99 33.14
CA ASP A 462 -19.37 4.85 33.93
C ASP A 462 -19.09 5.25 35.39
N PHE A 463 -18.47 6.41 35.63
CA PHE A 463 -18.29 7.00 36.96
C PHE A 463 -19.65 7.20 37.67
N ALA A 464 -20.64 7.79 36.99
CA ALA A 464 -21.96 8.01 37.58
C ALA A 464 -22.65 6.70 38.01
N GLN A 465 -22.48 5.62 37.23
CA GLN A 465 -23.03 4.29 37.54
C GLN A 465 -22.28 3.59 38.69
N VAL A 466 -20.95 3.72 38.76
CA VAL A 466 -20.15 3.22 39.90
C VAL A 466 -20.51 3.96 41.19
N LEU A 467 -20.66 5.28 41.11
CA LEU A 467 -21.00 6.12 42.26
C LEU A 467 -22.40 5.81 42.80
N SER A 468 -23.44 5.63 41.95
CA SER A 468 -24.76 5.22 42.47
C SER A 468 -24.75 3.81 43.07
N CYS A 469 -24.04 2.86 42.45
CA CYS A 469 -23.97 1.47 42.92
C CYS A 469 -23.37 1.33 44.34
N ILE A 470 -22.49 2.24 44.77
CA ILE A 470 -21.90 2.23 46.12
C ILE A 470 -22.48 3.30 47.04
N LEU A 471 -22.58 4.56 46.58
CA LEU A 471 -22.88 5.70 47.45
C LEU A 471 -24.32 5.67 47.95
N ASP A 472 -25.29 5.29 47.11
CA ASP A 472 -26.70 5.25 47.53
C ASP A 472 -26.95 4.18 48.61
N PRO A 473 -26.42 2.93 48.50
CA PRO A 473 -26.41 1.97 49.60
C PRO A 473 -25.60 2.42 50.84
N LEU A 474 -24.48 3.13 50.68
CA LEU A 474 -23.71 3.66 51.81
C LEU A 474 -24.48 4.73 52.60
N LEU A 475 -25.22 5.61 51.92
CA LEU A 475 -26.07 6.61 52.55
C LEU A 475 -27.26 5.96 53.27
N GLN A 476 -27.87 4.94 52.65
CA GLN A 476 -28.91 4.14 53.28
C GLN A 476 -28.38 3.40 54.53
N LEU A 477 -27.20 2.78 54.46
CA LEU A 477 -26.53 2.17 55.61
C LEU A 477 -26.34 3.18 56.75
N CYS A 478 -25.74 4.34 56.47
CA CYS A 478 -25.51 5.36 57.49
C CYS A 478 -26.81 5.81 58.14
N THR A 479 -27.88 5.97 57.35
CA THR A 479 -29.21 6.36 57.83
C THR A 479 -29.82 5.30 58.76
N VAL A 480 -29.72 4.02 58.39
CA VAL A 480 -30.23 2.91 59.22
C VAL A 480 -29.38 2.71 60.48
N SER A 481 -28.05 2.77 60.40
CA SER A 481 -27.15 2.76 61.58
C SER A 481 -27.49 3.89 62.56
N ALA A 482 -27.75 5.10 62.04
CA ALA A 482 -28.04 6.28 62.86
C ALA A 482 -29.45 6.29 63.47
N SER A 483 -30.41 5.55 62.91
CA SER A 483 -31.82 5.54 63.34
C SER A 483 -32.09 5.08 64.78
N ASN A 484 -31.11 4.45 65.43
CA ASN A 484 -31.18 4.01 66.83
C ASN A 484 -30.55 5.01 67.82
N LEU A 485 -30.05 6.15 67.34
CA LEU A 485 -29.38 7.18 68.15
C LEU A 485 -30.31 8.35 68.50
N GLY A 486 -29.97 9.11 69.55
CA GLY A 486 -30.63 10.40 69.85
C GLY A 486 -30.24 11.48 68.83
N THR A 487 -31.04 12.55 68.70
CA THR A 487 -30.92 13.56 67.63
C THR A 487 -29.49 14.10 67.44
N ALA A 488 -28.82 14.49 68.54
CA ALA A 488 -27.46 15.02 68.50
C ALA A 488 -26.39 13.96 68.18
N ASP A 489 -26.57 12.73 68.65
CA ASP A 489 -25.67 11.61 68.37
C ASP A 489 -25.79 11.18 66.90
N MET A 490 -27.02 11.04 66.42
CA MET A 490 -27.41 10.75 65.04
C MET A 490 -26.79 11.79 64.07
N ALA A 491 -26.99 13.08 64.34
CA ALA A 491 -26.47 14.15 63.49
C ALA A 491 -24.93 14.22 63.53
N THR A 492 -24.30 13.98 64.67
CA THR A 492 -22.82 13.92 64.79
C THR A 492 -22.23 12.78 63.98
N TYR A 493 -22.77 11.56 64.13
CA TYR A 493 -22.35 10.39 63.35
C TYR A 493 -22.55 10.59 61.85
N MET A 494 -23.67 11.20 61.45
CA MET A 494 -23.97 11.46 60.04
C MET A 494 -23.05 12.53 59.46
N VAL A 495 -22.82 13.67 60.13
CA VAL A 495 -21.86 14.69 59.70
C VAL A 495 -20.46 14.09 59.53
N ASN A 496 -20.00 13.29 60.50
CA ASN A 496 -18.71 12.59 60.40
C ASN A 496 -18.65 11.63 59.20
N SER A 497 -19.67 10.81 59.00
CA SER A 497 -19.72 9.82 57.92
C SER A 497 -19.78 10.48 56.53
N LEU A 498 -20.66 11.46 56.35
CA LEU A 498 -20.79 12.23 55.11
C LEU A 498 -19.53 13.05 54.79
N TYR A 499 -18.88 13.62 55.81
CA TYR A 499 -17.62 14.36 55.61
C TYR A 499 -16.49 13.46 55.09
N VAL A 500 -16.40 12.21 55.57
CA VAL A 500 -15.43 11.23 55.06
C VAL A 500 -15.78 10.75 53.64
N MET A 501 -17.07 10.63 53.29
CA MET A 501 -17.49 10.41 51.90
C MET A 501 -17.09 11.60 51.01
N LYS A 502 -17.42 12.84 51.41
CA LYS A 502 -17.14 14.06 50.65
C LYS A 502 -15.64 14.25 50.40
N THR A 503 -14.82 14.10 51.44
CA THR A 503 -13.35 14.23 51.33
C THR A 503 -12.70 13.11 50.52
N THR A 504 -13.30 11.90 50.48
CA THR A 504 -12.84 10.82 49.59
C THR A 504 -13.17 11.11 48.13
N LEU A 505 -14.36 11.64 47.84
CA LEU A 505 -14.82 11.94 46.47
C LEU A 505 -14.17 13.21 45.89
N ALA A 506 -13.88 14.22 46.71
CA ALA A 506 -13.27 15.48 46.29
C ALA A 506 -11.83 15.36 45.73
N LEU A 507 -11.27 14.14 45.71
CA LEU A 507 -10.01 13.79 45.06
C LEU A 507 -10.17 13.46 43.56
N PHE A 508 -11.41 13.35 43.05
CA PHE A 508 -11.71 12.83 41.71
C PHE A 508 -12.60 13.78 40.91
N GLU A 509 -12.24 13.99 39.64
CA GLU A 509 -13.03 14.74 38.66
C GLU A 509 -14.42 14.10 38.43
N PHE A 510 -15.37 14.90 37.94
CA PHE A 510 -16.75 14.49 37.60
C PHE A 510 -17.63 14.01 38.78
N THR A 511 -17.18 14.20 40.03
CA THR A 511 -17.93 13.86 41.25
C THR A 511 -18.90 14.95 41.72
N ASP A 512 -18.89 16.13 41.07
CA ASP A 512 -19.46 17.40 41.56
C ASP A 512 -20.92 17.27 42.05
N LYS A 513 -21.80 16.69 41.22
CA LYS A 513 -23.23 16.50 41.56
C LYS A 513 -23.47 15.65 42.81
N ARG A 514 -22.52 14.77 43.17
CA ARG A 514 -22.57 13.98 44.42
C ARG A 514 -21.90 14.73 45.57
N LEU A 515 -20.89 15.57 45.31
CA LEU A 515 -20.34 16.47 46.32
C LEU A 515 -21.38 17.51 46.79
N GLU A 516 -22.10 18.15 45.87
CA GLU A 516 -23.22 19.07 46.15
C GLU A 516 -24.31 18.39 47.00
N MET A 517 -24.70 17.16 46.62
CA MET A 517 -25.68 16.36 47.35
C MET A 517 -25.23 16.01 48.78
N LEU A 518 -23.95 15.67 48.97
CA LEU A 518 -23.37 15.37 50.29
C LEU A 518 -23.22 16.65 51.13
N GLU A 519 -22.87 17.78 50.51
CA GLU A 519 -22.78 19.10 51.15
C GLU A 519 -24.13 19.52 51.75
N PHE A 520 -25.20 19.47 50.96
CA PHE A 520 -26.55 19.79 51.42
C PHE A 520 -27.04 18.89 52.57
N GLN A 521 -26.67 17.60 52.56
CA GLN A 521 -26.96 16.68 53.67
C GLN A 521 -26.13 16.99 54.93
N ILE A 522 -24.85 17.36 54.77
CA ILE A 522 -24.01 17.81 55.88
C ILE A 522 -24.62 19.08 56.51
N GLU A 523 -25.01 20.07 55.70
CA GLU A 523 -25.63 21.31 56.17
C GLU A 523 -26.91 21.06 56.98
N ALA A 524 -27.83 20.22 56.50
CA ALA A 524 -29.06 19.89 57.22
C ALA A 524 -28.81 19.23 58.60
N HIS A 525 -27.79 18.38 58.71
CA HIS A 525 -27.40 17.80 60.01
C HIS A 525 -26.58 18.76 60.88
N LEU A 526 -25.83 19.69 60.28
CA LEU A 526 -25.12 20.77 60.97
C LEU A 526 -26.12 21.76 61.61
N ASP A 527 -27.16 22.16 60.88
CA ASP A 527 -28.28 22.95 61.41
C ASP A 527 -28.99 22.23 62.57
N THR A 528 -29.15 20.90 62.48
CA THR A 528 -29.69 20.09 63.58
C THR A 528 -28.79 20.20 64.83
N LEU A 529 -27.47 20.09 64.67
CA LEU A 529 -26.51 20.25 65.78
C LEU A 529 -26.46 21.67 66.35
N ILE A 530 -26.64 22.71 65.51
CA ILE A 530 -26.75 24.11 65.95
C ILE A 530 -27.95 24.30 66.87
N ASN A 531 -29.12 23.78 66.46
CA ASN A 531 -30.36 23.91 67.24
C ASN A 531 -30.29 23.11 68.55
N GLU A 532 -29.74 21.89 68.54
CA GLU A 532 -29.51 21.11 69.76
C GLU A 532 -28.48 21.77 70.69
N GLN A 533 -27.37 22.32 70.17
CA GLN A 533 -26.39 23.06 70.98
C GLN A 533 -27.00 24.33 71.61
N ALA A 534 -27.79 25.10 70.84
CA ALA A 534 -28.49 26.28 71.35
C ALA A 534 -29.53 25.89 72.43
N SER A 535 -30.32 24.83 72.19
CA SER A 535 -31.27 24.28 73.16
C SER A 535 -30.59 23.81 74.44
N TYR A 536 -29.46 23.10 74.32
CA TYR A 536 -28.64 22.64 75.43
C TYR A 536 -28.10 23.82 76.27
N VAL A 537 -27.55 24.84 75.62
CA VAL A 537 -27.06 26.07 76.28
C VAL A 537 -28.20 26.82 76.97
N LEU A 538 -29.31 27.10 76.28
CA LEU A 538 -30.47 27.81 76.86
C LEU A 538 -31.05 27.04 78.06
N THR A 539 -31.06 25.71 78.01
CA THR A 539 -31.57 24.86 79.10
C THR A 539 -30.59 24.82 80.28
N ARG A 540 -29.29 24.66 80.02
CA ARG A 540 -28.23 24.71 81.05
C ARG A 540 -28.06 26.09 81.68
N ALA A 541 -28.37 27.16 80.95
CA ALA A 541 -28.37 28.54 81.43
C ALA A 541 -29.66 28.98 82.13
N GLY A 542 -30.72 28.15 82.13
CA GLY A 542 -32.01 28.47 82.74
C GLY A 542 -32.93 29.38 81.91
N LEU A 543 -32.49 29.85 80.74
CA LEU A 543 -33.29 30.70 79.84
C LEU A 543 -34.37 29.94 79.06
N SER A 544 -34.21 28.63 78.82
CA SER A 544 -35.10 27.84 77.95
C SER A 544 -36.58 27.94 78.33
N TYR A 545 -36.92 27.91 79.63
CA TYR A 545 -38.30 28.05 80.08
C TYR A 545 -38.86 29.46 79.80
N ILE A 546 -38.08 30.51 80.10
CA ILE A 546 -38.46 31.90 79.86
C ILE A 546 -38.64 32.17 78.36
N TYR A 547 -37.71 31.69 77.54
CA TYR A 547 -37.76 31.83 76.08
C TYR A 547 -39.01 31.14 75.49
N ASN A 548 -39.30 29.90 75.89
CA ASN A 548 -40.51 29.19 75.46
C ASN A 548 -41.79 29.90 75.91
N CYS A 549 -41.85 30.41 77.14
CA CYS A 549 -43.00 31.20 77.61
C CYS A 549 -43.17 32.51 76.84
N VAL A 550 -42.08 33.20 76.47
CA VAL A 550 -42.12 34.41 75.63
C VAL A 550 -42.59 34.08 74.20
N GLN A 551 -42.09 33.00 73.60
CA GLN A 551 -42.45 32.55 72.25
C GLN A 551 -43.91 32.06 72.13
N GLN A 552 -44.46 31.41 73.16
CA GLN A 552 -45.84 30.89 73.16
C GLN A 552 -46.90 31.93 73.56
N HIS A 553 -46.49 33.11 74.02
CA HIS A 553 -47.40 34.11 74.56
C HIS A 553 -48.00 35.00 73.46
N SER A 554 -49.33 34.98 73.33
CA SER A 554 -50.06 35.98 72.54
C SER A 554 -50.51 37.14 73.43
N ALA A 555 -50.53 38.36 72.87
CA ALA A 555 -50.90 39.59 73.58
C ALA A 555 -52.36 39.61 74.11
N GLU A 556 -53.16 38.61 73.78
CA GLU A 556 -54.53 38.39 74.26
C GLU A 556 -54.58 37.68 75.63
N GLN A 557 -53.48 37.07 76.07
CA GLN A 557 -53.41 36.23 77.29
C GLN A 557 -53.16 37.02 78.59
N GLY A 558 -53.05 38.35 78.53
CA GLY A 558 -52.70 39.22 79.66
C GLY A 558 -51.20 39.52 79.77
N ALA A 559 -50.74 40.00 80.92
CA ALA A 559 -49.33 40.38 81.11
C ALA A 559 -48.47 39.17 81.51
N LEU A 560 -47.29 38.99 80.89
CA LEU A 560 -46.35 37.89 81.20
C LEU A 560 -46.07 37.70 82.70
N SER A 561 -46.00 38.79 83.48
CA SER A 561 -45.73 38.74 84.93
C SER A 561 -46.80 38.04 85.78
N LEU A 562 -47.91 37.61 85.18
CA LEU A 562 -48.99 36.84 85.84
C LEU A 562 -48.87 35.31 85.58
N LEU A 563 -47.97 34.87 84.70
CA LEU A 563 -47.76 33.44 84.43
C LEU A 563 -46.93 32.78 85.55
N PRO A 564 -47.25 31.52 85.95
CA PRO A 564 -46.44 30.78 86.91
C PRO A 564 -44.96 30.71 86.49
N SER A 565 -44.05 31.00 87.42
CA SER A 565 -42.59 31.04 87.20
C SER A 565 -42.07 32.09 86.19
N MET A 566 -42.91 33.01 85.71
CA MET A 566 -42.49 34.28 85.08
C MET A 566 -42.40 35.44 86.09
N ASP A 567 -42.42 35.16 87.40
CA ASP A 567 -42.31 36.19 88.42
C ASP A 567 -40.90 36.80 88.48
N SER A 568 -40.81 38.02 89.02
CA SER A 568 -39.56 38.79 89.13
C SER A 568 -38.43 38.08 89.90
N SER A 569 -38.72 37.08 90.75
CA SER A 569 -37.68 36.33 91.47
C SER A 569 -37.16 35.14 90.65
N SER A 570 -38.05 34.40 89.96
CA SER A 570 -37.69 33.34 89.02
C SER A 570 -36.87 33.87 87.84
N VAL A 571 -37.31 34.99 87.23
CA VAL A 571 -36.57 35.67 86.15
C VAL A 571 -35.18 36.11 86.63
N LYS A 572 -35.08 36.73 87.82
CA LYS A 572 -33.78 37.15 88.37
C LYS A 572 -32.85 35.97 88.68
N GLY A 573 -33.40 34.84 89.14
CA GLY A 573 -32.64 33.59 89.34
C GLY A 573 -32.05 33.05 88.03
N ALA A 574 -32.86 32.95 86.97
CA ALA A 574 -32.40 32.53 85.65
C ALA A 574 -31.36 33.49 85.05
N MET A 575 -31.53 34.81 85.23
CA MET A 575 -30.56 35.80 84.74
C MET A 575 -29.21 35.69 85.45
N VAL A 576 -29.17 35.34 86.75
CA VAL A 576 -27.91 35.04 87.45
C VAL A 576 -27.27 33.74 86.95
N GLN A 577 -28.07 32.73 86.58
CA GLN A 577 -27.56 31.49 85.98
C GLN A 577 -27.01 31.71 84.57
N PHE A 578 -27.62 32.59 83.78
CA PHE A 578 -27.09 33.03 82.49
C PHE A 578 -25.82 33.89 82.63
N ASP A 579 -25.77 34.82 83.59
CA ASP A 579 -24.59 35.65 83.85
C ASP A 579 -23.34 34.81 84.21
N ARG A 580 -23.56 33.69 84.92
CA ARG A 580 -22.54 32.67 85.18
C ARG A 580 -22.08 31.94 83.91
N TYR A 581 -22.97 31.70 82.93
CA TYR A 581 -22.58 31.18 81.61
C TYR A 581 -21.76 32.21 80.80
N LEU A 582 -22.18 33.48 80.77
CA LEU A 582 -21.45 34.58 80.13
C LEU A 582 -20.04 34.80 80.69
N SER A 583 -19.77 34.28 81.90
CA SER A 583 -18.46 34.33 82.54
C SER A 583 -17.52 33.18 82.14
N SER A 584 -18.03 32.16 81.44
CA SER A 584 -17.26 30.98 81.00
C SER A 584 -18.02 30.17 79.92
N PRO A 585 -18.17 30.68 78.68
CA PRO A 585 -19.06 30.09 77.68
C PRO A 585 -18.62 28.70 77.20
N ASP A 586 -17.31 28.45 77.08
CA ASP A 586 -16.74 27.17 76.63
C ASP A 586 -17.14 25.97 77.49
N THR A 587 -17.64 26.21 78.70
CA THR A 587 -18.04 25.17 79.67
C THR A 587 -19.37 24.48 79.34
N LEU A 588 -20.16 24.99 78.38
CA LEU A 588 -21.47 24.42 77.99
C LEU A 588 -21.52 23.86 76.56
N VAL A 589 -20.40 23.30 76.08
CA VAL A 589 -20.36 22.51 74.84
C VAL A 589 -20.99 21.12 75.05
N MET A 590 -21.88 20.68 74.15
CA MET A 590 -22.40 19.30 74.16
C MET A 590 -21.26 18.28 73.98
N PRO A 591 -21.22 17.16 74.74
CA PRO A 591 -20.19 16.12 74.59
C PRO A 591 -20.01 15.62 73.14
N GLN A 592 -21.11 15.54 72.40
CA GLN A 592 -21.19 15.18 70.99
C GLN A 592 -20.24 16.00 70.10
N LEU A 593 -20.13 17.31 70.36
CA LEU A 593 -19.28 18.21 69.57
C LEU A 593 -17.77 17.99 69.80
N ASN A 594 -17.37 17.09 70.71
CA ASN A 594 -15.98 16.64 70.85
C ASN A 594 -15.62 15.46 69.93
N PHE A 595 -16.62 14.81 69.32
CA PHE A 595 -16.44 13.70 68.38
C PHE A 595 -16.47 14.14 66.91
N LEU A 596 -16.70 15.43 66.62
CA LEU A 596 -16.68 15.96 65.25
C LEU A 596 -15.28 15.96 64.64
N LEU A 597 -15.13 15.33 63.48
CA LEU A 597 -13.86 15.19 62.75
C LEU A 597 -13.34 16.51 62.16
N SER A 598 -14.20 17.52 61.96
CA SER A 598 -13.85 18.81 61.36
C SER A 598 -13.90 19.95 62.39
N ALA A 599 -12.74 20.52 62.69
CA ALA A 599 -12.62 21.66 63.60
C ALA A 599 -13.38 22.91 63.09
N ALA A 600 -13.39 23.14 61.77
CA ALA A 600 -14.12 24.25 61.16
C ALA A 600 -15.65 24.11 61.32
N VAL A 601 -16.17 22.89 61.24
CA VAL A 601 -17.59 22.60 61.50
C VAL A 601 -17.93 22.84 62.98
N LYS A 602 -17.03 22.46 63.90
CA LYS A 602 -17.20 22.73 65.34
C LYS A 602 -17.23 24.24 65.64
N GLU A 603 -16.31 25.01 65.05
CA GLU A 603 -16.27 26.48 65.17
C GLU A 603 -17.54 27.13 64.59
N GLN A 604 -17.99 26.68 63.42
CA GLN A 604 -19.24 27.12 62.80
C GLN A 604 -20.44 26.86 63.71
N ILE A 605 -20.59 25.64 64.24
CA ILE A 605 -21.67 25.27 65.17
C ILE A 605 -21.64 26.15 66.42
N PHE A 606 -20.45 26.36 67.02
CA PHE A 606 -20.31 27.22 68.19
C PHE A 606 -20.72 28.67 67.90
N ARG A 607 -20.26 29.25 66.80
CA ARG A 607 -20.60 30.62 66.38
C ARG A 607 -22.10 30.79 66.10
N GLN A 608 -22.70 29.87 65.35
CA GLN A 608 -24.11 30.00 64.94
C GLN A 608 -25.08 29.66 66.08
N SER A 609 -24.78 28.66 66.93
CA SER A 609 -25.58 28.40 68.15
C SER A 609 -25.48 29.56 69.16
N THR A 610 -24.30 30.17 69.30
CA THR A 610 -24.12 31.41 70.07
C THR A 610 -24.97 32.55 69.52
N GLU A 611 -25.05 32.72 68.19
CA GLU A 611 -25.91 33.73 67.59
C GLU A 611 -27.40 33.48 67.91
N LEU A 612 -27.86 32.22 67.86
CA LEU A 612 -29.22 31.86 68.29
C LEU A 612 -29.46 32.16 69.78
N VAL A 613 -28.50 31.88 70.66
CA VAL A 613 -28.58 32.24 72.09
C VAL A 613 -28.65 33.76 72.29
N CYS A 614 -27.89 34.55 71.52
CA CYS A 614 -27.96 36.01 71.54
C CYS A 614 -29.32 36.54 71.03
N ARG A 615 -29.88 35.96 69.97
CA ARG A 615 -31.22 36.30 69.45
C ARG A 615 -32.31 35.97 70.47
N ALA A 616 -32.29 34.76 71.04
CA ALA A 616 -33.21 34.34 72.09
C ALA A 616 -33.15 35.24 73.34
N TYR A 617 -31.94 35.66 73.75
CA TYR A 617 -31.78 36.65 74.81
C TYR A 617 -32.35 38.02 74.42
N GLY A 618 -32.15 38.47 73.17
CA GLY A 618 -32.71 39.72 72.65
C GLY A 618 -34.24 39.75 72.64
N GLU A 619 -34.88 38.64 72.29
CA GLU A 619 -36.35 38.50 72.35
C GLU A 619 -36.85 38.53 73.80
N VAL A 620 -36.23 37.77 74.71
CA VAL A 620 -36.56 37.79 76.15
C VAL A 620 -36.35 39.19 76.75
N TYR A 621 -35.24 39.85 76.44
CA TYR A 621 -34.95 41.23 76.85
C TYR A 621 -36.04 42.19 76.36
N THR A 622 -36.46 42.08 75.10
CA THR A 622 -37.50 42.93 74.50
C THR A 622 -38.87 42.67 75.15
N ALA A 623 -39.23 41.41 75.39
CA ALA A 623 -40.48 41.03 76.04
C ALA A 623 -40.54 41.52 77.50
N LEU A 624 -39.46 41.38 78.26
CA LEU A 624 -39.37 41.83 79.66
C LEU A 624 -39.30 43.37 79.78
N THR A 625 -38.76 44.07 78.77
CA THR A 625 -38.73 45.55 78.71
C THR A 625 -40.06 46.15 78.21
N SER A 626 -40.93 45.36 77.58
CA SER A 626 -42.23 45.83 77.08
C SER A 626 -43.17 46.25 78.21
N GLN A 627 -43.61 47.51 78.17
CA GLN A 627 -44.46 48.11 79.20
C GLN A 627 -45.84 47.43 79.36
N ALA A 628 -46.28 46.64 78.37
CA ALA A 628 -47.49 45.82 78.44
C ALA A 628 -47.37 44.63 79.41
N ASN A 629 -46.16 44.18 79.72
CA ASN A 629 -45.91 42.93 80.44
C ASN A 629 -45.79 43.07 81.97
N GLY A 630 -45.99 44.26 82.52
CA GLY A 630 -46.25 44.48 83.96
C GLY A 630 -45.04 44.48 84.90
N TYR A 631 -43.83 44.24 84.40
CA TYR A 631 -42.60 44.29 85.20
C TYR A 631 -42.29 45.72 85.66
N LYS A 632 -42.04 45.89 86.96
CA LYS A 632 -41.94 47.21 87.60
C LYS A 632 -40.55 47.85 87.55
N ASP A 633 -39.50 47.04 87.43
CA ASP A 633 -38.09 47.48 87.46
C ASP A 633 -37.23 46.63 86.47
N PRO A 634 -37.36 46.81 85.14
CA PRO A 634 -36.65 45.98 84.15
C PRO A 634 -35.12 46.04 84.30
N GLU A 635 -34.56 47.22 84.61
CA GLU A 635 -33.11 47.42 84.81
C GLU A 635 -32.54 46.64 86.02
N ASN A 636 -33.38 46.27 86.99
CA ASN A 636 -32.97 45.50 88.17
C ASN A 636 -33.20 43.98 87.97
N LEU A 637 -33.72 43.57 86.81
CA LEU A 637 -33.95 42.18 86.42
C LEU A 637 -33.00 41.73 85.31
N LEU A 638 -32.56 42.64 84.43
CA LEU A 638 -31.70 42.37 83.27
C LEU A 638 -30.30 43.00 83.48
N PRO A 639 -29.27 42.21 83.85
CA PRO A 639 -27.97 42.77 84.27
C PRO A 639 -27.06 43.24 83.12
N ARG A 640 -27.34 42.85 81.87
CA ARG A 640 -26.54 43.20 80.67
C ARG A 640 -27.45 43.47 79.47
N SER A 641 -27.03 44.33 78.54
CA SER A 641 -27.76 44.55 77.29
C SER A 641 -27.46 43.47 76.24
N PRO A 642 -28.33 43.25 75.23
CA PRO A 642 -28.06 42.25 74.18
C PRO A 642 -26.75 42.48 73.42
N GLN A 643 -26.34 43.73 73.23
CA GLN A 643 -25.04 44.07 72.62
C GLN A 643 -23.85 43.70 73.51
N GLN A 644 -23.96 43.87 74.83
CA GLN A 644 -22.95 43.41 75.78
C GLN A 644 -22.88 41.88 75.78
N VAL A 645 -24.02 41.18 75.80
CA VAL A 645 -24.11 39.71 75.71
C VAL A 645 -23.44 39.21 74.44
N GLN A 646 -23.70 39.83 73.29
CA GLN A 646 -23.04 39.48 72.02
C GLN A 646 -21.52 39.67 72.09
N THR A 647 -21.05 40.77 72.69
CA THR A 647 -19.60 41.09 72.86
C THR A 647 -18.88 40.17 73.87
N LEU A 648 -19.63 39.42 74.69
CA LEU A 648 -19.11 38.48 75.68
C LEU A 648 -19.08 37.02 75.17
N LEU A 649 -19.66 36.77 74.00
CA LEU A 649 -19.78 35.44 73.39
C LEU A 649 -19.12 35.38 71.98
N SER A 650 -18.54 36.49 71.53
CA SER A 650 -17.78 36.64 70.27
C SER A 650 -16.27 36.70 70.50
#